data_AF-A0A5J4NBX5-F1
#
_entry.id   AF-A0A5J4NBX5-F1
#
_cell.length_a   1.000
_cell.length_b   1.000
_cell.length_c   1.000
_cell.angle_alpha   90.00
_cell.angle_beta   90.00
_cell.angle_gamma   90.00
#
_symmetry.space_group_name_H-M   'P 1'
#
loop_
_entity.id
_entity.type
_entity.pdbx_description
1 polymer ?
#
loop_
_entity_poly.entity_id
_entity_poly.type
_entity_poly.pdbx_seq_one_letter_code
_entity_poly.pdbx_strand_id
1 'polypeptide(L)'
;MTHAFKNFFIQPNLWSNYYTFSSFLSPILSVTFFSTRLIITHTNIFVPAYPALNRIVGFRFQLYNHVQRLQMLAVSANAQVTASEVLREAEACLFMLTTVAKRLSPHDPEGHISSLISGLVLPGLAGPCPFPLQEVGCLLYMELSHWAACHPQLRRQIVAQLIGIVENAAGVETSGLQPGQKLAVGAALSALGSLSSVYRATASTAFNGVAASHLPPAGESTRTGLLDEHWPDLIQRVAYNLPRLSWVPVYDATHFFTGIGRGLISSIGSGGGGVDFDPHSARQVLPSRLAQICSVSLECLTKLMDDNVAVTGADVLTDPRVWLDYLAAIFRTFGCFLRRLEDGTKQPQWSAGSVPTEQNSLAVSAQTCLSECLRLVRECIWPVVARVLTHYATRARPMEHACRLIRFIVRCFSVHLRELLPEIAEKIVLAYTTGSQHSSFLYLASVLVDEFGELPDCRVGLVRVYEALGGPTLKMLHGPGLAQQPHTVEDLYRLCTRLVQHCAAVFLASELVDLDELCDTAARSLNLCCTGPSAGLSGDDTSGPNSSSDDSFGSSANTSASAAAARFFIDLLIFTGEAAEITPTQVVQILSSGGRLSTPSSPSSLGAQRVLIWLTNCTPCSGSDVPDCGGQRLVSACLQACCLGYSEERFPELADIIHHLKVMTKNELFLKWLTNAVTSLPILRSDGLIHATMEQIADFKEVIMKYVYVCTIFFILIPVVRLLWIISEVHCHA
;
A
#
# COMPACT_ATOMS: atom_id res chain seq x y z
N MET A 1 16.13 -44.84 -17.20
CA MET A 1 17.04 -43.68 -17.15
C MET A 1 17.90 -43.51 -18.41
N THR A 2 18.30 -44.58 -19.11
CA THR A 2 19.08 -44.49 -20.36
C THR A 2 18.27 -44.09 -21.61
N HIS A 3 16.93 -44.08 -21.51
CA HIS A 3 16.05 -43.63 -22.60
C HIS A 3 15.66 -42.14 -22.51
N ALA A 4 15.86 -41.49 -21.35
CA ALA A 4 15.69 -40.04 -21.16
C ALA A 4 16.95 -39.25 -21.58
N PHE A 5 18.08 -39.91 -21.71
CA PHE A 5 19.38 -39.33 -22.07
C PHE A 5 19.56 -39.07 -23.57
N LYS A 6 18.81 -39.77 -24.44
CA LYS A 6 18.96 -39.63 -25.90
C LYS A 6 18.21 -38.43 -26.50
N ASN A 7 17.18 -37.92 -25.82
CA ASN A 7 16.42 -36.77 -26.32
C ASN A 7 17.07 -35.41 -26.03
N PHE A 8 18.08 -35.35 -25.14
CA PHE A 8 18.69 -34.08 -24.72
C PHE A 8 19.98 -33.71 -25.47
N PHE A 9 20.70 -34.70 -26.04
CA PHE A 9 22.05 -34.46 -26.61
C PHE A 9 22.25 -34.86 -28.08
N ILE A 10 21.18 -35.13 -28.82
CA ILE A 10 21.23 -35.24 -30.29
C ILE A 10 20.18 -34.31 -30.89
N GLN A 11 20.37 -33.00 -30.73
CA GLN A 11 19.86 -32.07 -31.72
C GLN A 11 21.02 -31.23 -32.28
N PRO A 12 21.29 -31.31 -33.59
CA PRO A 12 22.17 -30.37 -34.31
C PRO A 12 21.80 -28.90 -34.09
N ASN A 13 20.60 -28.64 -33.56
CA ASN A 13 20.02 -27.32 -33.35
C ASN A 13 20.75 -26.48 -32.29
N LEU A 14 21.41 -27.06 -31.27
CA LEU A 14 22.12 -26.26 -30.25
C LEU A 14 23.25 -25.40 -30.86
N TRP A 15 23.93 -25.92 -31.88
CA TRP A 15 24.99 -25.20 -32.59
C TRP A 15 24.42 -24.10 -33.49
N SER A 16 23.31 -24.35 -34.18
CA SER A 16 22.59 -23.33 -34.98
C SER A 16 22.00 -22.22 -34.10
N ASN A 17 21.46 -22.59 -32.94
CA ASN A 17 20.83 -21.67 -31.99
C ASN A 17 21.84 -20.77 -31.30
N TYR A 18 23.08 -21.24 -31.15
CA TYR A 18 24.18 -20.45 -30.61
C TYR A 18 24.62 -19.31 -31.55
N TYR A 19 24.66 -19.53 -32.86
CA TYR A 19 24.89 -18.45 -33.83
C TYR A 19 23.80 -17.38 -33.74
N THR A 20 22.55 -17.78 -33.55
CA THR A 20 21.41 -16.89 -33.30
C THR A 20 21.51 -16.13 -31.98
N PHE A 21 21.99 -16.78 -30.91
CA PHE A 21 22.19 -16.13 -29.62
C PHE A 21 23.30 -15.08 -29.67
N SER A 22 24.42 -15.41 -30.32
CA SER A 22 25.55 -14.50 -30.54
C SER A 22 25.17 -13.32 -31.45
N SER A 23 24.41 -13.56 -32.51
CA SER A 23 23.96 -12.50 -33.43
C SER A 23 22.97 -11.54 -32.78
N PHE A 24 22.14 -12.00 -31.84
CA PHE A 24 21.22 -11.17 -31.05
C PHE A 24 21.95 -10.27 -30.04
N LEU A 25 23.00 -10.78 -29.38
CA LEU A 25 23.71 -10.04 -28.33
C LEU A 25 24.63 -8.94 -28.90
N SER A 26 25.18 -9.13 -30.09
CA SER A 26 26.02 -8.15 -30.78
C SER A 26 25.35 -6.75 -30.94
N PRO A 27 24.12 -6.62 -31.47
CA PRO A 27 23.42 -5.34 -31.57
C PRO A 27 22.96 -4.80 -30.21
N ILE A 28 22.60 -5.62 -29.22
CA ILE A 28 22.27 -5.13 -27.87
C ILE A 28 23.48 -4.48 -27.21
N LEU A 29 24.67 -5.09 -27.33
CA LEU A 29 25.93 -4.51 -26.89
C LEU A 29 26.28 -3.20 -27.63
N SER A 30 25.69 -2.96 -28.80
CA SER A 30 25.85 -1.75 -29.63
C SER A 30 24.78 -0.68 -29.35
N VAL A 31 23.52 -1.03 -29.13
CA VAL A 31 22.42 -0.11 -28.76
C VAL A 31 22.64 0.47 -27.36
N THR A 32 23.17 -0.33 -26.44
CA THR A 32 23.63 0.14 -25.12
C THR A 32 24.72 1.21 -25.29
N PHE A 33 25.57 1.09 -26.32
CA PHE A 33 26.61 2.07 -26.69
C PHE A 33 26.01 3.40 -27.19
N PHE A 34 24.93 3.35 -27.98
CA PHE A 34 24.24 4.53 -28.51
C PHE A 34 23.42 5.28 -27.46
N SER A 35 22.71 4.58 -26.56
CA SER A 35 21.98 5.23 -25.45
C SER A 35 22.92 5.92 -24.46
N THR A 36 24.13 5.37 -24.28
CA THR A 36 25.19 5.99 -23.46
C THR A 36 25.71 7.29 -24.11
N ARG A 37 25.74 7.38 -25.45
CA ARG A 37 26.05 8.62 -26.18
C ARG A 37 24.91 9.62 -26.17
N LEU A 38 23.65 9.18 -26.24
CA LEU A 38 22.48 10.07 -26.27
C LEU A 38 22.28 10.81 -24.93
N ILE A 39 22.61 10.17 -23.80
CA ILE A 39 22.63 10.83 -22.47
C ILE A 39 23.71 11.92 -22.40
N ILE A 40 24.72 11.89 -23.26
CA ILE A 40 25.83 12.85 -23.31
C ILE A 40 25.52 14.05 -24.22
N THR A 41 24.48 13.99 -25.06
CA THR A 41 24.18 15.05 -26.03
C THR A 41 22.69 15.35 -26.14
N HIS A 42 22.15 16.14 -25.22
CA HIS A 42 21.23 17.25 -25.49
C HIS A 42 20.96 18.07 -24.21
N THR A 43 21.60 19.24 -24.13
CA THR A 43 21.25 20.45 -23.34
C THR A 43 21.01 20.36 -21.81
N ASN A 44 22.04 20.84 -21.08
CA ASN A 44 22.05 21.63 -19.83
C ASN A 44 21.00 21.34 -18.72
N ILE A 45 21.39 20.54 -17.72
CA ILE A 45 21.34 20.82 -16.27
C ILE A 45 22.16 19.72 -15.54
N PHE A 46 22.96 20.13 -14.56
CA PHE A 46 23.98 19.35 -13.84
C PHE A 46 23.37 18.52 -12.68
N VAL A 47 23.56 17.19 -12.66
CA VAL A 47 23.53 16.28 -11.46
C VAL A 47 24.41 15.04 -11.77
N PRO A 48 25.21 14.48 -10.83
CA PRO A 48 26.25 13.51 -11.16
C PRO A 48 25.70 12.10 -11.44
N ALA A 49 25.78 11.63 -12.69
CA ALA A 49 25.39 10.28 -13.12
C ALA A 49 26.57 9.28 -13.20
N TYR A 50 27.70 9.57 -12.54
CA TYR A 50 28.91 8.72 -12.57
C TYR A 50 28.71 7.26 -12.12
N PRO A 51 27.88 6.94 -11.09
CA PRO A 51 27.68 5.56 -10.67
C PRO A 51 26.91 4.71 -11.69
N ALA A 52 25.96 5.32 -12.42
CA ALA A 52 25.09 4.62 -13.35
C ALA A 52 25.83 4.20 -14.63
N LEU A 53 26.68 5.09 -15.16
CA LEU A 53 27.54 4.81 -16.31
C LEU A 53 28.53 3.67 -16.02
N ASN A 54 29.20 3.68 -14.86
CA ASN A 54 30.12 2.61 -14.47
C ASN A 54 29.42 1.26 -14.32
N ARG A 55 28.18 1.23 -13.81
CA ARG A 55 27.37 0.01 -13.72
C ARG A 55 26.99 -0.53 -15.09
N ILE A 56 26.63 0.33 -16.05
CA ILE A 56 26.28 -0.06 -17.42
C ILE A 56 27.50 -0.60 -18.17
N VAL A 57 28.67 0.03 -18.00
CA VAL A 57 29.93 -0.45 -18.60
C VAL A 57 30.35 -1.79 -17.99
N GLY A 58 30.25 -1.95 -16.67
CA GLY A 58 30.52 -3.22 -15.98
C GLY A 58 29.60 -4.34 -16.44
N PHE A 59 28.30 -4.05 -16.58
CA PHE A 59 27.32 -4.98 -17.14
C PHE A 59 27.69 -5.43 -18.56
N ARG A 60 28.03 -4.49 -19.45
CA ARG A 60 28.40 -4.83 -20.84
C ARG A 60 29.62 -5.77 -20.88
N PHE A 61 30.62 -5.48 -20.06
CA PHE A 61 31.85 -6.27 -19.99
C PHE A 61 31.57 -7.70 -19.48
N GLN A 62 30.77 -7.83 -18.42
CA GLN A 62 30.37 -9.14 -17.88
C GLN A 62 29.59 -9.96 -18.91
N LEU A 63 28.59 -9.38 -19.59
CA LEU A 63 27.78 -10.09 -20.58
C LEU A 63 28.65 -10.60 -21.73
N TYR A 64 29.54 -9.74 -22.23
CA TYR A 64 30.49 -10.10 -23.27
C TYR A 64 31.38 -11.27 -22.85
N ASN A 65 31.92 -11.26 -21.62
CA ASN A 65 32.76 -12.34 -21.11
C ASN A 65 31.99 -13.67 -21.00
N HIS A 66 30.74 -13.65 -20.51
CA HIS A 66 29.91 -14.85 -20.42
C HIS A 66 29.59 -15.42 -21.81
N VAL A 67 29.26 -14.54 -22.78
CA VAL A 67 29.10 -14.95 -24.18
C VAL A 67 30.39 -15.56 -24.72
N GLN A 68 31.55 -14.93 -24.49
CA GLN A 68 32.85 -15.45 -24.90
C GLN A 68 33.13 -16.86 -24.33
N ARG A 69 32.83 -17.08 -23.05
CA ARG A 69 32.95 -18.38 -22.39
C ARG A 69 32.05 -19.43 -23.02
N LEU A 70 30.78 -19.10 -23.31
CA LEU A 70 29.87 -19.99 -24.03
C LEU A 70 30.46 -20.42 -25.38
N GLN A 71 31.09 -19.50 -26.12
CA GLN A 71 31.73 -19.81 -27.41
C GLN A 71 32.87 -20.83 -27.23
N MET A 72 33.71 -20.62 -26.21
CA MET A 72 34.85 -21.50 -25.93
C MET A 72 34.40 -22.89 -25.47
N LEU A 73 33.40 -22.97 -24.61
CA LEU A 73 32.85 -24.24 -24.12
C LEU A 73 32.20 -25.06 -25.23
N ALA A 74 31.51 -24.40 -26.17
CA ALA A 74 30.90 -25.07 -27.32
C ALA A 74 31.95 -25.79 -28.18
N VAL A 75 33.15 -25.24 -28.34
CA VAL A 75 34.23 -25.80 -29.18
C VAL A 75 35.03 -26.91 -28.46
N SER A 76 34.75 -27.18 -27.19
CA SER A 76 35.56 -28.10 -26.36
C SER A 76 35.14 -29.59 -26.47
N ALA A 77 36.10 -30.50 -26.30
CA ALA A 77 35.94 -31.93 -26.64
C ALA A 77 35.30 -32.83 -25.55
N ASN A 78 35.09 -32.34 -24.32
CA ASN A 78 34.60 -33.17 -23.20
C ASN A 78 33.10 -32.94 -22.90
N ALA A 79 32.22 -33.75 -23.46
CA ALA A 79 30.78 -33.45 -23.60
C ALA A 79 29.94 -33.37 -22.29
N GLN A 80 30.32 -34.06 -21.21
CA GLN A 80 29.47 -34.15 -20.00
C GLN A 80 29.66 -32.97 -19.03
N VAL A 81 30.91 -32.56 -18.80
CA VAL A 81 31.24 -31.42 -17.91
C VAL A 81 30.86 -30.11 -18.60
N THR A 82 31.06 -30.03 -19.92
CA THR A 82 30.76 -28.85 -20.73
C THR A 82 29.27 -28.55 -20.82
N ALA A 83 28.41 -29.56 -20.84
CA ALA A 83 26.95 -29.40 -20.82
C ALA A 83 26.46 -28.59 -19.61
N SER A 84 26.90 -28.93 -18.41
CA SER A 84 26.51 -28.24 -17.18
C SER A 84 27.08 -26.82 -17.12
N GLU A 85 28.30 -26.62 -17.63
CA GLU A 85 28.94 -25.30 -17.69
C GLU A 85 28.26 -24.39 -18.72
N VAL A 86 27.86 -24.94 -19.87
CA VAL A 86 27.08 -24.22 -20.90
C VAL A 86 25.74 -23.77 -20.32
N LEU A 87 25.04 -24.63 -19.57
CA LEU A 87 23.76 -24.26 -18.95
C LEU A 87 23.93 -23.15 -17.89
N ARG A 88 25.02 -23.18 -17.11
CA ARG A 88 25.34 -22.14 -16.12
C ARG A 88 25.70 -20.81 -16.77
N GLU A 89 26.51 -20.84 -17.82
CA GLU A 89 26.88 -19.62 -18.54
C GLU A 89 25.68 -19.06 -19.33
N ALA A 90 24.78 -19.92 -19.84
CA ALA A 90 23.52 -19.51 -20.47
C ALA A 90 22.56 -18.87 -19.45
N GLU A 91 22.44 -19.44 -18.25
CA GLU A 91 21.72 -18.84 -17.12
C GLU A 91 22.24 -17.42 -16.84
N ALA A 92 23.55 -17.25 -16.69
CA ALA A 92 24.15 -15.94 -16.46
C ALA A 92 23.84 -14.95 -17.58
N CYS A 93 23.95 -15.36 -18.85
CA CYS A 93 23.59 -14.50 -19.98
C CYS A 93 22.11 -14.10 -19.98
N LEU A 94 21.19 -15.04 -19.73
CA LEU A 94 19.76 -14.73 -19.65
C LEU A 94 19.46 -13.81 -18.46
N PHE A 95 20.12 -14.02 -17.32
CA PHE A 95 19.95 -13.21 -16.12
C PHE A 95 20.33 -11.77 -16.40
N MET A 96 21.46 -11.57 -17.08
CA MET A 96 21.88 -10.26 -17.52
C MET A 96 20.86 -9.64 -18.49
N LEU A 97 20.31 -10.41 -19.44
CA LEU A 97 19.29 -9.91 -20.36
C LEU A 97 18.01 -9.42 -19.66
N THR A 98 17.61 -10.02 -18.53
CA THR A 98 16.44 -9.55 -17.77
C THR A 98 16.55 -8.07 -17.38
N THR A 99 17.77 -7.58 -17.10
CA THR A 99 18.00 -6.20 -16.64
C THR A 99 17.77 -5.13 -17.72
N VAL A 100 17.82 -5.53 -18.99
CA VAL A 100 17.64 -4.64 -20.15
C VAL A 100 16.34 -4.91 -20.91
N ALA A 101 15.76 -6.10 -20.76
CA ALA A 101 14.61 -6.59 -21.53
C ALA A 101 13.42 -5.61 -21.56
N LYS A 102 13.05 -5.03 -20.40
CA LYS A 102 11.93 -4.09 -20.30
C LYS A 102 12.12 -2.77 -21.05
N ARG A 103 13.37 -2.42 -21.40
CA ARG A 103 13.72 -1.21 -22.15
C ARG A 103 13.72 -1.44 -23.66
N LEU A 104 13.62 -2.69 -24.11
CA LEU A 104 13.60 -3.02 -25.52
C LEU A 104 12.26 -2.62 -26.15
N SER A 105 12.27 -2.26 -27.43
CA SER A 105 11.04 -1.92 -28.15
C SER A 105 10.14 -3.17 -28.26
N PRO A 106 8.86 -3.09 -27.85
CA PRO A 106 7.96 -4.23 -27.91
C PRO A 106 7.51 -4.59 -29.32
N HIS A 107 7.81 -3.77 -30.33
CA HIS A 107 7.39 -3.99 -31.73
C HIS A 107 8.33 -4.93 -32.49
N ASP A 108 9.57 -5.10 -32.04
CA ASP A 108 10.55 -6.06 -32.57
C ASP A 108 10.59 -6.14 -34.12
N PRO A 109 10.79 -5.01 -34.84
CA PRO A 109 10.65 -4.98 -36.29
C PRO A 109 11.66 -5.88 -37.03
N GLU A 110 12.83 -6.10 -36.43
CA GLU A 110 13.89 -6.97 -36.96
C GLU A 110 13.70 -8.44 -36.53
N GLY A 111 12.69 -8.74 -35.69
CA GLY A 111 12.39 -10.09 -35.22
C GLY A 111 13.48 -10.70 -34.33
N HIS A 112 14.37 -9.87 -33.78
CA HIS A 112 15.51 -10.29 -32.97
C HIS A 112 15.04 -10.96 -31.66
N ILE A 113 14.07 -10.36 -30.97
CA ILE A 113 13.54 -10.91 -29.73
C ILE A 113 12.72 -12.18 -30.06
N SER A 114 11.92 -12.13 -31.12
CA SER A 114 11.16 -13.28 -31.62
C SER A 114 12.06 -14.48 -31.93
N SER A 115 13.21 -14.25 -32.58
CA SER A 115 14.19 -15.28 -32.90
C SER A 115 14.88 -15.85 -31.66
N LEU A 116 15.28 -15.00 -30.72
CA LEU A 116 15.83 -15.43 -29.42
C LEU A 116 14.83 -16.34 -28.68
N ILE A 117 13.58 -15.88 -28.57
CA ILE A 117 12.56 -16.55 -27.76
C ILE A 117 12.15 -17.88 -28.41
N SER A 118 11.87 -17.89 -29.72
CA SER A 118 11.45 -19.10 -30.44
C SER A 118 12.58 -20.09 -30.68
N GLY A 119 13.79 -19.61 -30.96
CA GLY A 119 14.94 -20.45 -31.30
C GLY A 119 15.70 -20.98 -30.08
N LEU A 120 15.73 -20.23 -28.97
CA LEU A 120 16.57 -20.58 -27.83
C LEU A 120 15.78 -20.74 -26.52
N VAL A 121 15.02 -19.73 -26.11
CA VAL A 121 14.45 -19.72 -24.75
C VAL A 121 13.32 -20.75 -24.61
N LEU A 122 12.34 -20.74 -25.53
CA LEU A 122 11.23 -21.71 -25.51
C LEU A 122 11.74 -23.16 -25.62
N PRO A 123 12.60 -23.54 -26.60
CA PRO A 123 13.13 -24.90 -26.67
C PRO A 123 14.03 -25.26 -25.48
N GLY A 124 14.85 -24.33 -25.00
CA GLY A 124 15.79 -24.55 -23.89
C GLY A 124 15.09 -24.84 -22.56
N LEU A 125 13.86 -24.34 -22.41
CA LEU A 125 13.02 -24.56 -21.23
C LEU A 125 11.99 -25.70 -21.39
N ALA A 126 11.84 -26.29 -22.58
CA ALA A 126 10.84 -27.32 -22.86
C ALA A 126 11.25 -28.74 -22.39
N GLY A 127 12.52 -28.96 -22.05
CA GLY A 127 13.05 -30.23 -21.52
C GLY A 127 13.44 -30.17 -20.04
N PRO A 128 14.05 -31.24 -19.47
CA PRO A 128 14.60 -31.23 -18.12
C PRO A 128 15.78 -30.25 -18.03
N CYS A 129 15.49 -28.97 -17.83
CA CYS A 129 16.49 -27.93 -17.60
C CYS A 129 16.72 -27.71 -16.09
N PRO A 130 17.91 -27.24 -15.68
CA PRO A 130 18.14 -26.87 -14.29
C PRO A 130 17.19 -25.76 -13.84
N PHE A 131 16.65 -25.86 -12.62
CA PHE A 131 15.72 -24.87 -12.09
C PHE A 131 16.24 -23.42 -12.09
N PRO A 132 17.53 -23.13 -11.85
CA PRO A 132 18.04 -21.75 -11.99
C PRO A 132 17.87 -21.18 -13.41
N LEU A 133 18.13 -21.99 -14.44
CA LEU A 133 17.93 -21.58 -15.83
C LEU A 133 16.44 -21.34 -16.12
N GLN A 134 15.58 -22.18 -15.55
CA GLN A 134 14.12 -22.06 -15.65
C GLN A 134 13.59 -20.80 -14.96
N GLU A 135 14.08 -20.50 -13.76
CA GLU A 135 13.76 -19.27 -13.01
C GLU A 135 14.10 -18.04 -13.84
N VAL A 136 15.35 -17.95 -14.30
CA VAL A 136 15.82 -16.80 -15.09
C VAL A 136 15.05 -16.67 -16.40
N GLY A 137 14.71 -17.78 -17.05
CA GLY A 137 13.83 -17.79 -18.22
C GLY A 137 12.44 -17.20 -17.94
N CYS A 138 11.83 -17.58 -16.80
CA CYS A 138 10.56 -17.01 -16.36
C CYS A 138 10.67 -15.50 -16.06
N LEU A 139 11.75 -15.08 -15.40
CA LEU A 139 12.03 -13.66 -15.16
C LEU A 139 12.19 -12.88 -16.47
N LEU A 140 12.83 -13.46 -17.48
CA LEU A 140 12.93 -12.84 -18.80
C LEU A 140 11.55 -12.68 -19.44
N TYR A 141 10.68 -13.70 -19.40
CA TYR A 141 9.31 -13.59 -19.91
C TYR A 141 8.49 -12.52 -19.17
N MET A 142 8.68 -12.40 -17.86
CA MET A 142 8.07 -11.36 -17.05
C MET A 142 8.44 -9.95 -17.56
N GLU A 143 9.73 -9.69 -17.75
CA GLU A 143 10.25 -8.41 -18.26
C GLU A 143 9.83 -8.12 -19.71
N LEU A 144 9.63 -9.18 -20.51
CA LEU A 144 9.16 -9.09 -21.91
C LEU A 144 7.62 -9.09 -22.04
N SER A 145 6.86 -8.91 -20.96
CA SER A 145 5.39 -8.94 -20.99
C SER A 145 4.74 -8.03 -22.05
N HIS A 146 5.27 -6.82 -22.24
CA HIS A 146 4.78 -5.88 -23.25
C HIS A 146 5.13 -6.28 -24.69
N TRP A 147 6.28 -6.92 -24.88
CA TRP A 147 6.68 -7.49 -26.16
C TRP A 147 5.81 -8.72 -26.48
N ALA A 148 5.60 -9.62 -25.52
CA ALA A 148 4.76 -10.80 -25.71
C ALA A 148 3.31 -10.43 -26.09
N ALA A 149 2.78 -9.33 -25.54
CA ALA A 149 1.47 -8.80 -25.93
C ALA A 149 1.38 -8.40 -27.41
N CYS A 150 2.49 -8.02 -28.05
CA CYS A 150 2.55 -7.74 -29.50
C CYS A 150 2.75 -9.00 -30.35
N HIS A 151 3.10 -10.14 -29.74
CA HIS A 151 3.49 -11.38 -30.43
C HIS A 151 2.62 -12.56 -29.98
N PRO A 152 1.32 -12.58 -30.33
CA PRO A 152 0.33 -13.50 -29.74
C PRO A 152 0.64 -14.98 -29.98
N GLN A 153 1.26 -15.35 -31.10
CA GLN A 153 1.68 -16.73 -31.35
C GLN A 153 2.76 -17.20 -30.36
N LEU A 154 3.78 -16.37 -30.11
CA LEU A 154 4.84 -16.69 -29.15
C LEU A 154 4.33 -16.58 -27.71
N ARG A 155 3.45 -15.62 -27.42
CA ARG A 155 2.76 -15.52 -26.13
C ARG A 155 2.07 -16.81 -25.75
N ARG A 156 1.31 -17.43 -26.66
CA ARG A 156 0.63 -18.72 -26.39
C ARG A 156 1.60 -19.83 -25.98
N GLN A 157 2.76 -19.90 -26.64
CA GLN A 157 3.81 -20.88 -26.31
C GLN A 157 4.45 -20.58 -24.95
N ILE A 158 4.75 -19.30 -24.67
CA ILE A 158 5.29 -18.85 -23.38
C ILE A 158 4.32 -19.20 -22.25
N VAL A 159 3.03 -18.88 -22.40
CA VAL A 159 2.01 -19.17 -21.40
C VAL A 159 1.86 -20.67 -21.18
N ALA A 160 1.81 -21.46 -22.25
CA ALA A 160 1.73 -22.92 -22.12
C ALA A 160 2.94 -23.51 -21.35
N GLN A 161 4.14 -23.01 -21.61
CA GLN A 161 5.34 -23.42 -20.88
C GLN A 161 5.27 -23.00 -19.41
N LEU A 162 4.93 -21.74 -19.11
CA LEU A 162 4.78 -21.24 -17.74
C LEU A 162 3.73 -22.02 -16.94
N ILE A 163 2.59 -22.35 -17.55
CA ILE A 163 1.56 -23.18 -16.92
C ILE A 163 2.09 -24.59 -16.65
N GLY A 164 2.81 -25.19 -17.61
CA GLY A 164 3.44 -26.49 -17.42
C GLY A 164 4.44 -26.52 -16.26
N ILE A 165 5.20 -25.44 -16.06
CA ILE A 165 6.12 -25.29 -14.92
C ILE A 165 5.38 -25.38 -13.59
N VAL A 166 4.26 -24.66 -13.45
CA VAL A 166 3.45 -24.65 -12.23
C VAL A 166 2.75 -25.99 -12.01
N GLU A 167 2.14 -26.53 -13.07
CA GLU A 167 1.36 -27.78 -13.02
C GLU A 167 2.23 -28.99 -12.68
N ASN A 168 3.43 -29.09 -13.26
CA ASN A 168 4.37 -30.19 -12.97
C ASN A 168 4.89 -30.17 -11.53
N ALA A 169 4.80 -29.04 -10.84
CA ALA A 169 5.21 -28.91 -9.45
C ALA A 169 4.05 -29.18 -8.46
N ALA A 170 2.82 -29.29 -8.95
CA ALA A 170 1.64 -29.47 -8.10
C ALA A 170 1.66 -30.84 -7.40
N GLY A 171 1.64 -30.82 -6.07
CA GLY A 171 1.67 -32.03 -5.24
C GLY A 171 3.08 -32.55 -4.92
N VAL A 172 4.13 -31.83 -5.32
CA VAL A 172 5.49 -32.11 -4.83
C VAL A 172 5.58 -31.65 -3.37
N GLU A 173 5.93 -32.56 -2.47
CA GLU A 173 6.12 -32.24 -1.05
C GLU A 173 7.40 -31.42 -0.83
N THR A 174 7.44 -30.62 0.24
CA THR A 174 8.60 -29.78 0.59
C THR A 174 9.90 -30.58 0.75
N SER A 175 9.82 -31.82 1.24
CA SER A 175 10.94 -32.76 1.39
C SER A 175 11.50 -33.26 0.05
N GLY A 176 10.68 -33.27 -1.01
CA GLY A 176 11.04 -33.70 -2.35
C GLY A 176 11.51 -32.58 -3.28
N LEU A 177 11.53 -31.33 -2.81
CA LEU A 177 11.92 -30.17 -3.61
C LEU A 177 13.38 -30.22 -4.01
N GLN A 178 13.62 -30.03 -5.29
CA GLN A 178 14.96 -29.86 -5.82
C GLN A 178 15.47 -28.43 -5.60
N PRO A 179 16.80 -28.22 -5.49
CA PRO A 179 17.38 -26.88 -5.38
C PRO A 179 16.93 -25.96 -6.52
N GLY A 180 16.47 -24.76 -6.18
CA GLY A 180 15.98 -23.76 -7.15
C GLY A 180 14.55 -23.98 -7.66
N GLN A 181 13.94 -25.16 -7.47
CA GLN A 181 12.58 -25.45 -7.97
C GLN A 181 11.54 -24.49 -7.41
N LYS A 182 11.68 -24.13 -6.13
CA LYS A 182 10.82 -23.14 -5.47
C LYS A 182 10.84 -21.78 -6.18
N LEU A 183 12.03 -21.30 -6.52
CA LEU A 183 12.22 -20.00 -7.17
C LEU A 183 11.72 -20.04 -8.62
N ALA A 184 11.98 -21.13 -9.34
CA ALA A 184 11.49 -21.30 -10.71
C ALA A 184 9.96 -21.24 -10.81
N VAL A 185 9.25 -21.91 -9.90
CA VAL A 185 7.78 -21.90 -9.87
C VAL A 185 7.23 -20.55 -9.39
N GLY A 186 7.88 -19.91 -8.42
CA GLY A 186 7.56 -18.53 -8.02
C GLY A 186 7.71 -17.54 -9.19
N ALA A 187 8.84 -17.59 -9.89
CA ALA A 187 9.09 -16.77 -11.07
C ALA A 187 8.06 -17.04 -12.19
N ALA A 188 7.63 -18.30 -12.38
CA ALA A 188 6.61 -18.64 -13.36
C ALA A 188 5.24 -18.00 -13.02
N LEU A 189 4.83 -18.03 -11.75
CA LEU A 189 3.61 -17.35 -11.28
C LEU A 189 3.69 -15.83 -11.48
N SER A 190 4.82 -15.23 -11.10
CA SER A 190 5.07 -13.80 -11.28
C SER A 190 5.10 -13.38 -12.75
N ALA A 191 5.64 -14.22 -13.63
CA ALA A 191 5.62 -14.02 -15.08
C ALA A 191 4.19 -14.11 -15.66
N LEU A 192 3.40 -15.12 -15.26
CA LEU A 192 1.99 -15.24 -15.63
C LEU A 192 1.18 -14.02 -15.17
N GLY A 193 1.44 -13.52 -13.96
CA GLY A 193 0.84 -12.28 -13.46
C GLY A 193 1.20 -11.07 -14.31
N SER A 194 2.49 -10.88 -14.61
CA SER A 194 2.95 -9.75 -15.43
C SER A 194 2.38 -9.78 -16.84
N LEU A 195 2.35 -10.96 -17.49
CA LEU A 195 1.73 -11.14 -18.80
C LEU A 195 0.23 -10.86 -18.77
N SER A 196 -0.47 -11.29 -17.71
CA SER A 196 -1.89 -11.04 -17.52
C SER A 196 -2.20 -9.55 -17.31
N SER A 197 -1.27 -8.80 -16.72
CA SER A 197 -1.44 -7.37 -16.45
C SER A 197 -1.37 -6.49 -17.68
N VAL A 198 -0.79 -6.99 -18.79
CA VAL A 198 -0.65 -6.25 -20.03
C VAL A 198 -1.86 -6.53 -20.93
N TYR A 199 -2.73 -5.54 -21.05
CA TYR A 199 -3.82 -5.54 -22.01
C TYR A 199 -3.44 -4.62 -23.18
N ARG A 200 -3.26 -5.19 -24.38
CA ARG A 200 -3.06 -4.44 -25.62
C ARG A 200 -4.01 -4.96 -26.68
N ALA A 201 -4.62 -4.04 -27.41
CA ALA A 201 -5.25 -4.36 -28.68
C ALA A 201 -4.23 -4.14 -29.80
N THR A 202 -4.07 -5.14 -30.65
CA THR A 202 -3.38 -4.98 -31.93
C THR A 202 -4.36 -4.40 -32.94
N ALA A 203 -3.99 -3.32 -33.63
CA ALA A 203 -4.74 -2.89 -34.80
C ALA A 203 -4.67 -4.00 -35.86
N SER A 204 -5.81 -4.34 -36.47
CA SER A 204 -5.81 -5.18 -37.67
C SER A 204 -4.96 -4.49 -38.73
N THR A 205 -3.92 -5.15 -39.23
CA THR A 205 -3.10 -4.64 -40.32
C THR A 205 -3.91 -4.61 -41.62
N ALA A 206 -4.74 -3.58 -41.79
CA ALA A 206 -5.22 -3.17 -43.10
C ALA A 206 -4.11 -2.33 -43.75
N PHE A 207 -3.32 -2.95 -44.62
CA PHE A 207 -2.33 -2.26 -45.44
C PHE A 207 -2.99 -1.28 -46.41
N ASN A 208 -2.24 -0.23 -46.73
CA ASN A 208 -2.56 0.92 -47.58
C ASN A 208 -3.34 0.62 -48.87
N GLY A 209 -4.11 1.63 -49.28
CA GLY A 209 -5.09 1.58 -50.36
C GLY A 209 -4.63 0.95 -51.67
N VAL A 210 -5.39 -0.07 -52.08
CA VAL A 210 -5.78 -0.32 -53.46
C VAL A 210 -7.24 -0.79 -53.42
N ALA A 211 -8.12 -0.11 -54.15
CA ALA A 211 -9.49 -0.54 -54.33
C ALA A 211 -9.52 -1.86 -55.14
N ALA A 212 -9.99 -2.94 -54.54
CA ALA A 212 -10.42 -4.13 -55.27
C ALA A 212 -11.54 -4.85 -54.50
N SER A 213 -12.73 -4.78 -55.08
CA SER A 213 -13.95 -5.48 -54.71
C SER A 213 -13.70 -6.99 -54.67
N HIS A 214 -13.66 -7.57 -53.47
CA HIS A 214 -14.06 -8.95 -53.09
C HIS A 214 -13.46 -9.23 -51.70
N LEU A 215 -14.07 -8.66 -50.66
CA LEU A 215 -13.77 -8.99 -49.26
C LEU A 215 -14.67 -10.15 -48.80
N PRO A 216 -14.15 -11.14 -48.06
CA PRO A 216 -14.98 -11.96 -47.18
C PRO A 216 -15.63 -11.05 -46.11
N PRO A 217 -16.73 -11.46 -45.45
CA PRO A 217 -17.38 -10.62 -44.45
C PRO A 217 -16.35 -10.22 -43.39
N ALA A 218 -16.36 -8.95 -42.97
CA ALA A 218 -15.42 -8.33 -42.04
C ALA A 218 -15.05 -9.26 -40.88
N GLY A 219 -13.97 -10.02 -41.07
CA GLY A 219 -13.53 -11.08 -40.18
C GLY A 219 -12.63 -10.49 -39.13
N GLU A 220 -13.15 -10.42 -37.90
CA GLU A 220 -12.45 -10.42 -36.63
C GLU A 220 -11.12 -9.63 -36.63
N SER A 221 -11.17 -8.39 -36.16
CA SER A 221 -10.04 -7.90 -35.35
C SER A 221 -9.84 -8.95 -34.26
N THR A 222 -8.85 -9.85 -34.42
CA THR A 222 -8.56 -10.93 -33.48
C THR A 222 -7.94 -10.32 -32.24
N ARG A 223 -8.86 -9.78 -31.43
CA ARG A 223 -8.75 -9.44 -30.01
C ARG A 223 -8.20 -10.66 -29.29
N THR A 224 -7.07 -10.55 -28.62
CA THR A 224 -6.70 -11.55 -27.64
C THR A 224 -5.81 -10.92 -26.57
N GLY A 225 -6.41 -10.41 -25.50
CA GLY A 225 -5.69 -10.32 -24.24
C GLY A 225 -5.35 -11.75 -23.78
N LEU A 226 -4.28 -11.94 -23.01
CA LEU A 226 -3.95 -13.26 -22.45
C LEU A 226 -5.15 -13.85 -21.70
N LEU A 227 -5.86 -13.02 -20.94
CA LEU A 227 -7.04 -13.43 -20.20
C LEU A 227 -8.18 -13.93 -21.09
N ASP A 228 -8.29 -13.48 -22.34
CA ASP A 228 -9.37 -13.96 -23.22
C ASP A 228 -9.03 -15.31 -23.86
N GLU A 229 -7.75 -15.56 -24.12
CA GLU A 229 -7.26 -16.82 -24.69
C GLU A 229 -7.15 -17.94 -23.66
N HIS A 230 -6.61 -17.63 -22.48
CA HIS A 230 -6.10 -18.62 -21.55
C HIS A 230 -6.84 -18.68 -20.21
N TRP A 231 -7.98 -18.00 -20.08
CA TRP A 231 -8.75 -18.00 -18.82
C TRP A 231 -8.97 -19.40 -18.22
N PRO A 232 -9.42 -20.41 -18.99
CA PRO A 232 -9.67 -21.74 -18.43
C PRO A 232 -8.39 -22.39 -17.88
N ASP A 233 -7.27 -22.28 -18.61
CA ASP A 233 -5.99 -22.84 -18.17
C ASP A 233 -5.45 -22.12 -16.93
N LEU A 234 -5.52 -20.78 -16.89
CA LEU A 234 -5.07 -19.99 -15.74
C LEU A 234 -5.86 -20.32 -14.47
N ILE A 235 -7.15 -20.58 -14.58
CA ILE A 235 -7.97 -20.97 -13.43
C ILE A 235 -7.70 -22.43 -13.04
N GLN A 236 -7.90 -23.37 -13.97
CA GLN A 236 -7.92 -24.79 -13.65
C GLN A 236 -6.52 -25.35 -13.36
N ARG A 237 -5.51 -24.88 -14.10
CA ARG A 237 -4.16 -25.47 -14.05
C ARG A 237 -3.18 -24.67 -13.20
N VAL A 238 -3.47 -23.40 -12.92
CA VAL A 238 -2.64 -22.54 -12.07
C VAL A 238 -3.34 -22.25 -10.75
N ALA A 239 -4.44 -21.48 -10.75
CA ALA A 239 -5.09 -21.02 -9.51
C ALA A 239 -5.57 -22.18 -8.63
N TYR A 240 -6.25 -23.19 -9.21
CA TYR A 240 -6.77 -24.34 -8.47
C TYR A 240 -5.69 -25.34 -8.01
N ASN A 241 -4.47 -25.23 -8.53
CA ASN A 241 -3.33 -26.02 -8.06
C ASN A 241 -2.56 -25.34 -6.91
N LEU A 242 -2.83 -24.06 -6.58
CA LEU A 242 -2.15 -23.38 -5.47
C LEU A 242 -2.24 -24.08 -4.11
N PRO A 243 -3.38 -24.70 -3.71
CA PRO A 243 -3.43 -25.49 -2.47
C PRO A 243 -2.50 -26.73 -2.48
N ARG A 244 -1.98 -27.13 -3.65
CA ARG A 244 -1.03 -28.23 -3.81
C ARG A 244 0.43 -27.75 -3.92
N LEU A 245 0.66 -26.45 -3.72
CA LEU A 245 1.94 -25.76 -3.86
C LEU A 245 2.31 -25.06 -2.55
N SER A 246 2.22 -25.79 -1.43
CA SER A 246 2.34 -25.24 -0.06
C SER A 246 3.65 -24.55 0.28
N TRP A 247 4.68 -24.75 -0.54
CA TRP A 247 6.03 -24.23 -0.36
C TRP A 247 6.33 -23.01 -1.22
N VAL A 248 5.45 -22.67 -2.17
CA VAL A 248 5.58 -21.48 -3.03
C VAL A 248 5.48 -20.22 -2.16
N PRO A 249 6.36 -19.22 -2.35
CA PRO A 249 6.23 -17.97 -1.62
C PRO A 249 4.89 -17.29 -1.88
N VAL A 250 4.20 -16.89 -0.80
CA VAL A 250 2.92 -16.17 -0.87
C VAL A 250 3.04 -14.91 -1.73
N TYR A 251 4.18 -14.24 -1.69
CA TYR A 251 4.47 -13.04 -2.49
C TYR A 251 4.35 -13.29 -4.01
N ASP A 252 4.92 -14.38 -4.53
CA ASP A 252 4.88 -14.70 -5.97
C ASP A 252 3.47 -15.06 -6.43
N ALA A 253 2.75 -15.85 -5.64
CA ALA A 253 1.34 -16.13 -5.90
C ALA A 253 0.49 -14.84 -5.85
N THR A 254 0.76 -13.93 -4.92
CA THR A 254 0.09 -12.61 -4.83
C THR A 254 0.36 -11.77 -6.09
N HIS A 255 1.57 -11.85 -6.68
CA HIS A 255 1.87 -11.22 -7.98
C HIS A 255 1.01 -11.76 -9.11
N PHE A 256 0.80 -13.08 -9.16
CA PHE A 256 -0.13 -13.70 -10.10
C PHE A 256 -1.54 -13.11 -9.98
N PHE A 257 -2.13 -13.11 -8.77
CA PHE A 257 -3.46 -12.52 -8.53
C PHE A 257 -3.54 -11.03 -8.84
N THR A 258 -2.51 -10.26 -8.48
CA THR A 258 -2.40 -8.83 -8.83
C THR A 258 -2.40 -8.63 -10.35
N GLY A 259 -1.67 -9.48 -11.07
CA GLY A 259 -1.60 -9.46 -12.52
C GLY A 259 -2.94 -9.71 -13.19
N ILE A 260 -3.64 -10.78 -12.78
CA ILE A 260 -5.00 -11.09 -13.21
C ILE A 260 -5.94 -9.91 -12.93
N GLY A 261 -5.92 -9.37 -11.71
CA GLY A 261 -6.76 -8.24 -11.33
C GLY A 261 -6.53 -6.99 -12.19
N ARG A 262 -5.27 -6.66 -12.50
CA ARG A 262 -4.93 -5.54 -13.42
C ARG A 262 -5.44 -5.78 -14.84
N GLY A 263 -5.31 -7.01 -15.35
CA GLY A 263 -5.80 -7.38 -16.67
C GLY A 263 -7.33 -7.25 -16.77
N LEU A 264 -8.05 -7.76 -15.76
CA LEU A 264 -9.52 -7.66 -15.66
C LEU A 264 -10.00 -6.21 -15.63
N ILE A 265 -9.33 -5.34 -14.87
CA ILE A 265 -9.68 -3.91 -14.80
C ILE A 265 -9.34 -3.16 -16.09
N SER A 266 -8.26 -3.57 -16.77
CA SER A 266 -7.86 -2.93 -18.02
C SER A 266 -8.79 -3.26 -19.18
N SER A 267 -9.46 -4.41 -19.16
CA SER A 267 -10.34 -4.84 -20.26
C SER A 267 -11.74 -4.22 -20.24
N ILE A 268 -12.18 -3.66 -19.11
CA ILE A 268 -13.56 -3.14 -18.94
C ILE A 268 -13.73 -1.63 -19.22
N GLY A 269 -12.62 -0.92 -19.42
CA GLY A 269 -12.61 0.50 -19.77
C GLY A 269 -12.61 0.73 -21.28
N SER A 270 -13.08 1.90 -21.70
CA SER A 270 -12.96 2.38 -23.07
C SER A 270 -11.75 3.29 -23.18
N GLY A 271 -10.79 2.98 -24.06
CA GLY A 271 -9.67 3.87 -24.37
C GLY A 271 -8.45 3.71 -23.45
N GLY A 272 -7.35 3.26 -24.06
CA GLY A 272 -6.02 3.25 -23.47
C GLY A 272 -4.97 3.02 -24.57
N GLY A 273 -4.10 4.01 -24.82
CA GLY A 273 -3.01 3.87 -25.80
C GLY A 273 -3.34 4.24 -27.24
N GLY A 274 -4.36 5.08 -27.49
CA GLY A 274 -4.59 5.70 -28.81
C GLY A 274 -5.50 4.93 -29.76
N VAL A 275 -6.20 3.88 -29.29
CA VAL A 275 -7.22 3.15 -30.07
C VAL A 275 -8.48 2.98 -29.20
N ASP A 276 -9.65 3.25 -29.76
CA ASP A 276 -10.95 3.06 -29.09
C ASP A 276 -11.33 1.57 -29.05
N PHE A 277 -11.81 1.10 -27.89
CA PHE A 277 -12.15 -0.31 -27.65
C PHE A 277 -13.57 -0.47 -27.12
N ASP A 278 -14.22 -1.55 -27.55
CA ASP A 278 -15.52 -1.99 -27.08
C ASP A 278 -15.39 -2.88 -25.81
N PRO A 279 -15.85 -2.44 -24.63
CA PRO A 279 -15.71 -3.19 -23.39
C PRO A 279 -16.89 -4.13 -23.09
N HIS A 280 -17.92 -4.23 -23.93
CA HIS A 280 -19.16 -4.97 -23.59
C HIS A 280 -18.90 -6.45 -23.23
N SER A 281 -18.10 -7.15 -24.04
CA SER A 281 -17.78 -8.57 -23.78
C SER A 281 -16.99 -8.75 -22.48
N ALA A 282 -16.02 -7.88 -22.21
CA ALA A 282 -15.21 -7.92 -20.99
C ALA A 282 -16.07 -7.65 -19.74
N ARG A 283 -16.96 -6.65 -19.81
CA ARG A 283 -17.92 -6.33 -18.75
C ARG A 283 -18.90 -7.47 -18.48
N GLN A 284 -19.36 -8.16 -19.52
CA GLN A 284 -20.27 -9.30 -19.38
C GLN A 284 -19.61 -10.47 -18.64
N VAL A 285 -18.35 -10.79 -18.94
CA VAL A 285 -17.66 -11.94 -18.33
C VAL A 285 -17.00 -11.61 -16.99
N LEU A 286 -16.73 -10.34 -16.68
CA LEU A 286 -16.02 -9.92 -15.47
C LEU A 286 -16.59 -10.53 -14.17
N PRO A 287 -17.90 -10.52 -13.89
CA PRO A 287 -18.42 -11.07 -12.63
C PRO A 287 -18.12 -12.56 -12.49
N SER A 288 -18.30 -13.33 -13.57
CA SER A 288 -18.01 -14.77 -13.57
C SER A 288 -16.52 -15.07 -13.40
N ARG A 289 -15.65 -14.28 -14.05
CA ARG A 289 -14.19 -14.39 -13.92
C ARG A 289 -13.74 -14.04 -12.51
N LEU A 290 -14.28 -12.96 -11.93
CA LEU A 290 -14.00 -12.57 -10.55
C LEU A 290 -14.43 -13.66 -9.55
N ALA A 291 -15.58 -14.29 -9.76
CA ALA A 291 -16.05 -15.40 -8.93
C ALA A 291 -15.09 -16.59 -8.99
N GLN A 292 -14.66 -16.99 -10.20
CA GLN A 292 -13.76 -18.12 -10.41
C GLN A 292 -12.38 -17.90 -9.78
N ILE A 293 -11.75 -16.73 -9.97
CA ILE A 293 -10.43 -16.48 -9.40
C ILE A 293 -10.46 -16.35 -7.87
N CYS A 294 -11.56 -15.86 -7.29
CA CYS A 294 -11.74 -15.80 -5.83
C CYS A 294 -12.08 -17.16 -5.20
N SER A 295 -12.69 -18.08 -5.95
CA SER A 295 -13.25 -19.34 -5.41
C SER A 295 -12.22 -20.18 -4.64
N VAL A 296 -11.00 -20.32 -5.14
CA VAL A 296 -9.96 -21.11 -4.45
C VAL A 296 -9.66 -20.60 -3.04
N SER A 297 -9.53 -19.28 -2.87
CA SER A 297 -9.29 -18.68 -1.57
C SER A 297 -10.49 -18.80 -0.64
N LEU A 298 -11.71 -18.62 -1.17
CA LEU A 298 -12.95 -18.75 -0.40
C LEU A 298 -13.16 -20.19 0.08
N GLU A 299 -12.93 -21.18 -0.78
CA GLU A 299 -13.03 -22.59 -0.42
C GLU A 299 -11.98 -23.00 0.61
N CYS A 300 -10.74 -22.54 0.45
CA CYS A 300 -9.68 -22.85 1.41
C CYS A 300 -9.97 -22.22 2.78
N LEU A 301 -10.38 -20.95 2.83
CA LEU A 301 -10.81 -20.32 4.08
C LEU A 301 -11.98 -21.05 4.74
N THR A 302 -12.97 -21.44 3.94
CA THR A 302 -14.14 -22.18 4.41
C THR A 302 -13.72 -23.52 5.03
N LYS A 303 -12.90 -24.31 4.34
CA LYS A 303 -12.38 -25.59 4.85
C LYS A 303 -11.56 -25.41 6.13
N LEU A 304 -10.68 -24.40 6.19
CA LEU A 304 -9.89 -24.14 7.40
C LEU A 304 -10.78 -23.87 8.63
N MET A 305 -11.88 -23.13 8.44
CA MET A 305 -12.83 -22.83 9.51
C MET A 305 -13.76 -24.01 9.83
N ASP A 306 -14.25 -24.74 8.83
CA ASP A 306 -15.16 -25.89 9.01
C ASP A 306 -14.45 -27.04 9.73
N ASP A 307 -13.21 -27.33 9.35
CA ASP A 307 -12.40 -28.40 9.92
C ASP A 307 -11.66 -27.97 11.21
N ASN A 308 -11.82 -26.71 11.65
CA ASN A 308 -11.09 -26.10 12.78
C ASN A 308 -9.57 -26.34 12.72
N VAL A 309 -8.98 -26.16 11.54
CA VAL A 309 -7.56 -26.42 11.32
C VAL A 309 -6.72 -25.43 12.13
N ALA A 310 -5.82 -25.95 12.97
CA ALA A 310 -4.89 -25.13 13.73
C ALA A 310 -3.89 -24.44 12.79
N VAL A 311 -3.66 -23.14 12.97
CA VAL A 311 -2.58 -22.44 12.26
C VAL A 311 -1.23 -22.90 12.85
N THR A 312 -0.47 -23.67 12.09
CA THR A 312 0.79 -24.31 12.53
C THR A 312 2.05 -23.48 12.24
N GLY A 313 1.94 -22.40 11.46
CA GLY A 313 3.08 -21.57 11.10
C GLY A 313 2.68 -20.37 10.23
N ALA A 314 3.61 -19.44 10.09
CA ALA A 314 3.49 -18.28 9.20
C ALA A 314 3.56 -18.73 7.73
N ASP A 315 2.65 -18.24 6.90
CA ASP A 315 2.71 -18.41 5.43
C ASP A 315 2.63 -19.86 4.93
N VAL A 316 2.11 -20.75 5.78
CA VAL A 316 1.72 -22.11 5.42
C VAL A 316 0.26 -22.11 4.96
N LEU A 317 -0.19 -23.11 4.19
CA LEU A 317 -1.57 -23.19 3.72
C LEU A 317 -2.64 -23.25 4.82
N THR A 318 -2.23 -23.59 6.05
CA THR A 318 -3.07 -23.51 7.26
C THR A 318 -3.24 -22.09 7.80
N ASP A 319 -2.41 -21.14 7.36
CA ASP A 319 -2.50 -19.72 7.73
C ASP A 319 -3.56 -19.04 6.86
N PRO A 320 -4.70 -18.60 7.42
CA PRO A 320 -5.76 -17.95 6.65
C PRO A 320 -5.27 -16.65 5.98
N ARG A 321 -4.18 -16.04 6.46
CA ARG A 321 -3.53 -14.89 5.81
C ARG A 321 -3.27 -15.13 4.33
N VAL A 322 -2.78 -16.31 3.97
CA VAL A 322 -2.38 -16.63 2.59
C VAL A 322 -3.55 -16.39 1.63
N TRP A 323 -4.70 -16.94 1.97
CA TRP A 323 -5.91 -16.87 1.17
C TRP A 323 -6.54 -15.47 1.19
N LEU A 324 -6.47 -14.78 2.33
CA LEU A 324 -6.91 -13.38 2.46
C LEU A 324 -6.06 -12.44 1.59
N ASP A 325 -4.74 -12.66 1.53
CA ASP A 325 -3.82 -11.85 0.73
C ASP A 325 -4.02 -12.05 -0.77
N TYR A 326 -4.36 -13.26 -1.21
CA TYR A 326 -4.73 -13.51 -2.60
C TYR A 326 -6.00 -12.75 -3.01
N LEU A 327 -7.03 -12.76 -2.16
CA LEU A 327 -8.23 -11.95 -2.39
C LEU A 327 -7.90 -10.45 -2.37
N ALA A 328 -7.10 -10.00 -1.40
CA ALA A 328 -6.71 -8.60 -1.26
C ALA A 328 -5.88 -8.13 -2.45
N ALA A 329 -5.05 -8.99 -3.05
CA ALA A 329 -4.28 -8.70 -4.25
C ALA A 329 -5.18 -8.33 -5.43
N ILE A 330 -6.29 -9.05 -5.61
CA ILE A 330 -7.29 -8.77 -6.67
C ILE A 330 -7.98 -7.44 -6.37
N PHE A 331 -8.62 -7.29 -5.20
CA PHE A 331 -9.41 -6.09 -4.91
C PHE A 331 -8.56 -4.82 -4.82
N ARG A 332 -7.26 -4.94 -4.49
CA ARG A 332 -6.32 -3.81 -4.55
C ARG A 332 -6.23 -3.20 -5.94
N THR A 333 -6.27 -4.01 -7.00
CA THR A 333 -6.16 -3.50 -8.38
C THR A 333 -7.46 -2.90 -8.87
N PHE A 334 -8.58 -3.23 -8.21
CA PHE A 334 -9.90 -2.70 -8.49
C PHE A 334 -10.12 -1.29 -7.91
N GLY A 335 -9.10 -0.64 -7.33
CA GLY A 335 -9.22 0.72 -6.80
C GLY A 335 -9.65 1.79 -7.83
N CYS A 336 -9.58 1.51 -9.13
CA CYS A 336 -10.14 2.36 -10.19
C CYS A 336 -11.35 1.76 -10.90
N PHE A 337 -11.97 0.72 -10.35
CA PHE A 337 -13.07 -0.04 -10.97
C PHE A 337 -14.24 0.85 -11.41
N LEU A 338 -14.79 1.68 -10.51
CA LEU A 338 -15.88 2.59 -10.83
C LEU A 338 -15.50 3.58 -11.94
N ARG A 339 -14.31 4.18 -11.83
CA ARG A 339 -13.78 5.09 -12.86
C ARG A 339 -13.70 4.42 -14.23
N ARG A 340 -13.20 3.18 -14.29
CA ARG A 340 -13.08 2.42 -15.55
C ARG A 340 -14.44 2.07 -16.16
N LEU A 341 -15.45 1.81 -15.34
CA LEU A 341 -16.83 1.62 -15.84
C LEU A 341 -17.39 2.91 -16.43
N GLU A 342 -17.10 4.05 -15.80
CA GLU A 342 -17.52 5.38 -16.26
C GLU A 342 -16.77 5.90 -17.50
N ASP A 343 -15.50 5.56 -17.70
CA ASP A 343 -14.65 6.08 -18.80
C ASP A 343 -15.33 5.93 -20.18
N GLY A 344 -16.04 4.83 -20.41
CA GLY A 344 -16.79 4.60 -21.65
C GLY A 344 -18.03 5.49 -21.83
N THR A 345 -18.61 5.99 -20.74
CA THR A 345 -19.86 6.77 -20.77
C THR A 345 -19.65 8.25 -21.09
N LYS A 346 -18.42 8.77 -20.94
CA LYS A 346 -18.09 10.21 -20.94
C LYS A 346 -17.50 10.74 -22.27
N GLN A 347 -17.63 10.03 -23.41
CA GLN A 347 -17.05 10.53 -24.67
C GLN A 347 -17.52 11.97 -25.00
N PRO A 348 -16.58 12.90 -25.30
CA PRO A 348 -16.90 14.31 -25.51
C PRO A 348 -17.69 14.55 -26.81
N GLN A 349 -18.58 15.52 -26.70
CA GLN A 349 -19.56 16.03 -27.66
C GLN A 349 -18.96 16.71 -28.92
N TRP A 350 -17.82 16.24 -29.42
CA TRP A 350 -17.16 16.74 -30.64
C TRP A 350 -17.35 15.83 -31.86
N SER A 351 -17.86 14.62 -31.66
CA SER A 351 -18.35 13.78 -32.76
C SER A 351 -19.82 14.08 -32.98
N ALA A 352 -20.11 15.11 -33.78
CA ALA A 352 -21.46 15.39 -34.28
C ALA A 352 -21.93 14.24 -35.19
N GLY A 353 -22.40 13.15 -34.58
CA GLY A 353 -22.84 11.95 -35.30
C GLY A 353 -23.06 10.67 -34.47
N SER A 354 -22.70 10.61 -33.18
CA SER A 354 -22.99 9.41 -32.38
C SER A 354 -24.48 9.28 -32.03
N VAL A 355 -25.04 8.10 -32.31
CA VAL A 355 -26.46 7.79 -32.11
C VAL A 355 -26.73 7.62 -30.60
N PRO A 356 -27.77 8.25 -30.02
CA PRO A 356 -28.07 8.17 -28.58
C PRO A 356 -28.30 6.74 -28.04
N THR A 357 -28.53 5.76 -28.93
CA THR A 357 -28.71 4.34 -28.59
C THR A 357 -27.43 3.66 -28.07
N GLU A 358 -26.24 4.02 -28.55
CA GLU A 358 -24.98 3.36 -28.15
C GLU A 358 -24.50 3.78 -26.76
N GLN A 359 -24.65 5.07 -26.40
CA GLN A 359 -24.34 5.57 -25.06
C GLN A 359 -25.22 4.90 -23.98
N ASN A 360 -26.50 4.67 -24.29
CA ASN A 360 -27.41 3.93 -23.41
C ASN A 360 -26.99 2.46 -23.25
N SER A 361 -26.57 1.78 -24.32
CA SER A 361 -26.10 0.39 -24.25
C SER A 361 -24.87 0.24 -23.34
N LEU A 362 -23.91 1.14 -23.47
CA LEU A 362 -22.66 1.07 -22.73
C LEU A 362 -22.85 1.38 -21.23
N ALA A 363 -23.75 2.31 -20.91
CA ALA A 363 -24.18 2.59 -19.55
C ALA A 363 -24.91 1.39 -18.91
N VAL A 364 -25.82 0.74 -19.65
CA VAL A 364 -26.50 -0.49 -19.19
C VAL A 364 -25.51 -1.63 -18.95
N SER A 365 -24.53 -1.81 -19.83
CA SER A 365 -23.46 -2.80 -19.65
C SER A 365 -22.62 -2.53 -18.40
N ALA A 366 -22.21 -1.27 -18.17
CA ALA A 366 -21.49 -0.87 -16.96
C ALA A 366 -22.31 -1.13 -15.69
N GLN A 367 -23.58 -0.73 -15.69
CA GLN A 367 -24.47 -0.90 -14.55
C GLN A 367 -24.70 -2.38 -14.23
N THR A 368 -24.91 -3.21 -15.26
CA THR A 368 -25.08 -4.66 -15.10
C THR A 368 -23.81 -5.27 -14.50
N CYS A 369 -22.64 -4.93 -15.06
CA CYS A 369 -21.35 -5.39 -14.54
C CYS A 369 -21.14 -5.02 -13.07
N LEU A 370 -21.44 -3.77 -12.69
CA LEU A 370 -21.35 -3.30 -11.31
C LEU A 370 -22.30 -4.10 -10.40
N SER A 371 -23.56 -4.25 -10.80
CA SER A 371 -24.58 -4.94 -10.01
C SER A 371 -24.24 -6.41 -9.75
N GLU A 372 -23.76 -7.13 -10.76
CA GLU A 372 -23.37 -8.54 -10.61
C GLU A 372 -22.09 -8.70 -9.77
N CYS A 373 -21.12 -7.78 -9.89
CA CYS A 373 -19.95 -7.78 -9.02
C CYS A 373 -20.31 -7.46 -7.56
N LEU A 374 -21.23 -6.53 -7.31
CA LEU A 374 -21.74 -6.25 -5.97
C LEU A 374 -22.47 -7.45 -5.38
N ARG A 375 -23.30 -8.11 -6.19
CA ARG A 375 -24.00 -9.34 -5.80
C ARG A 375 -23.02 -10.44 -5.40
N LEU A 376 -21.97 -10.66 -6.19
CA LEU A 376 -20.89 -11.60 -5.85
C LEU A 376 -20.21 -11.27 -4.52
N VAL A 377 -19.90 -9.99 -4.28
CA VAL A 377 -19.29 -9.56 -3.01
C VAL A 377 -20.23 -9.85 -1.84
N ARG A 378 -21.52 -9.53 -1.97
CA ARG A 378 -22.53 -9.72 -0.92
C ARG A 378 -22.84 -11.18 -0.64
N GLU A 379 -23.05 -11.98 -1.68
CA GLU A 379 -23.61 -13.33 -1.55
C GLU A 379 -22.54 -14.41 -1.42
N CYS A 380 -21.30 -14.17 -1.88
CA CYS A 380 -20.26 -15.19 -1.90
C CYS A 380 -19.03 -14.83 -1.06
N ILE A 381 -18.52 -13.59 -1.21
CA ILE A 381 -17.25 -13.20 -0.57
C ILE A 381 -17.49 -12.81 0.89
N TRP A 382 -18.44 -11.92 1.14
CA TRP A 382 -18.72 -11.38 2.46
C TRP A 382 -19.07 -12.44 3.50
N PRO A 383 -19.91 -13.47 3.23
CA PRO A 383 -20.24 -14.48 4.24
C PRO A 383 -19.00 -15.23 4.75
N VAL A 384 -18.01 -15.49 3.88
CA VAL A 384 -16.75 -16.13 4.27
C VAL A 384 -15.89 -15.16 5.09
N VAL A 385 -15.77 -13.90 4.66
CA VAL A 385 -14.99 -12.87 5.37
C VAL A 385 -15.59 -12.56 6.75
N ALA A 386 -16.91 -12.46 6.86
CA ALA A 386 -17.62 -12.28 8.12
C ALA A 386 -17.36 -13.44 9.10
N ARG A 387 -17.38 -14.68 8.60
CA ARG A 387 -16.99 -15.86 9.39
C ARG A 387 -15.54 -15.77 9.87
N VAL A 388 -14.60 -15.36 8.99
CA VAL A 388 -13.19 -15.16 9.36
C VAL A 388 -13.06 -14.18 10.53
N LEU A 389 -13.76 -13.03 10.48
CA LEU A 389 -13.73 -12.02 11.54
C LEU A 389 -14.15 -12.58 12.91
N THR A 390 -15.12 -13.50 12.94
CA THR A 390 -15.58 -14.11 14.19
C THR A 390 -14.73 -15.31 14.63
N HIS A 391 -14.31 -16.16 13.69
CA HIS A 391 -13.60 -17.40 13.98
C HIS A 391 -12.15 -17.17 14.42
N TYR A 392 -11.48 -16.18 13.82
CA TYR A 392 -10.09 -15.84 14.12
C TYR A 392 -9.96 -14.54 14.94
N ALA A 393 -11.04 -14.07 15.58
CA ALA A 393 -11.13 -12.77 16.25
C ALA A 393 -10.02 -12.50 17.30
N THR A 394 -9.46 -13.55 17.90
CA THR A 394 -8.41 -13.46 18.92
C THR A 394 -6.99 -13.37 18.34
N ARG A 395 -6.83 -13.60 17.03
CA ARG A 395 -5.54 -13.67 16.36
C ARG A 395 -5.27 -12.42 15.52
N ALA A 396 -4.22 -11.68 15.89
CA ALA A 396 -3.88 -10.41 15.26
C ALA A 396 -3.63 -10.51 13.75
N ARG A 397 -2.80 -11.48 13.33
CA ARG A 397 -2.38 -11.63 11.93
C ARG A 397 -3.57 -11.89 10.98
N PRO A 398 -4.46 -12.87 11.19
CA PRO A 398 -5.67 -13.01 10.38
C PRO A 398 -6.54 -11.76 10.36
N MET A 399 -6.71 -11.07 11.50
CA MET A 399 -7.56 -9.87 11.59
C MET A 399 -6.99 -8.68 10.82
N GLU A 400 -5.68 -8.44 10.88
CA GLU A 400 -5.02 -7.42 10.08
C GLU A 400 -5.29 -7.62 8.57
N HIS A 401 -5.14 -8.86 8.10
CA HIS A 401 -5.33 -9.19 6.69
C HIS A 401 -6.80 -9.23 6.25
N ALA A 402 -7.72 -9.64 7.13
CA ALA A 402 -9.16 -9.53 6.89
C ALA A 402 -9.58 -8.06 6.79
N CYS A 403 -9.13 -7.19 7.71
CA CYS A 403 -9.39 -5.76 7.65
C CYS A 403 -8.79 -5.12 6.38
N ARG A 404 -7.60 -5.56 5.96
CA ARG A 404 -6.97 -5.12 4.71
C ARG A 404 -7.80 -5.49 3.47
N LEU A 405 -8.33 -6.71 3.41
CA LEU A 405 -9.23 -7.15 2.35
C LEU A 405 -10.52 -6.32 2.33
N ILE A 406 -11.19 -6.16 3.48
CA ILE A 406 -12.42 -5.37 3.58
C ILE A 406 -12.15 -3.93 3.15
N ARG A 407 -11.03 -3.33 3.55
CA ARG A 407 -10.63 -1.99 3.08
C ARG A 407 -10.58 -1.94 1.55
N PHE A 408 -9.93 -2.89 0.88
CA PHE A 408 -9.87 -2.87 -0.58
C PHE A 408 -11.24 -3.06 -1.24
N ILE A 409 -12.10 -3.93 -0.70
CA ILE A 409 -13.47 -4.11 -1.17
C ILE A 409 -14.27 -2.80 -1.01
N VAL A 410 -14.21 -2.18 0.17
CA VAL A 410 -14.87 -0.91 0.46
C VAL A 410 -14.40 0.19 -0.50
N ARG A 411 -13.08 0.34 -0.71
CA ARG A 411 -12.54 1.33 -1.66
C ARG A 411 -12.89 1.05 -3.13
N CYS A 412 -13.05 -0.23 -3.50
CA CYS A 412 -13.37 -0.66 -4.86
C CYS A 412 -14.79 -0.27 -5.26
N PHE A 413 -15.76 -0.48 -4.37
CA PHE A 413 -17.18 -0.27 -4.65
C PHE A 413 -17.74 1.00 -4.01
N SER A 414 -17.00 1.61 -3.08
CA SER A 414 -17.34 2.86 -2.39
C SER A 414 -18.79 2.87 -1.88
N VAL A 415 -19.51 3.97 -2.08
CA VAL A 415 -20.90 4.18 -1.65
C VAL A 415 -21.88 3.10 -2.15
N HIS A 416 -21.55 2.33 -3.20
CA HIS A 416 -22.40 1.23 -3.68
C HIS A 416 -22.46 0.03 -2.71
N LEU A 417 -21.57 -0.04 -1.72
CA LEU A 417 -21.63 -1.03 -0.64
C LEU A 417 -22.51 -0.60 0.54
N ARG A 418 -23.25 0.52 0.43
CA ARG A 418 -24.11 1.05 1.50
C ARG A 418 -25.05 0.01 2.12
N GLU A 419 -25.64 -0.88 1.30
CA GLU A 419 -26.53 -1.93 1.81
C GLU A 419 -25.83 -2.99 2.68
N LEU A 420 -24.52 -3.20 2.47
CA LEU A 420 -23.71 -4.15 3.25
C LEU A 420 -23.06 -3.51 4.48
N LEU A 421 -22.98 -2.17 4.51
CA LEU A 421 -22.32 -1.41 5.58
C LEU A 421 -22.81 -1.76 7.00
N PRO A 422 -24.13 -1.91 7.28
CA PRO A 422 -24.60 -2.26 8.62
C PRO A 422 -24.03 -3.60 9.13
N GLU A 423 -23.97 -4.60 8.25
CA GLU A 423 -23.44 -5.91 8.60
C GLU A 423 -21.92 -5.87 8.80
N ILE A 424 -21.19 -5.11 7.96
CA ILE A 424 -19.76 -4.87 8.15
C ILE A 424 -19.48 -4.23 9.51
N ALA A 425 -20.22 -3.18 9.85
CA ALA A 425 -20.10 -2.47 11.11
C ALA A 425 -20.39 -3.40 12.31
N GLU A 426 -21.46 -4.18 12.24
CA GLU A 426 -21.82 -5.16 13.28
C GLU A 426 -20.69 -6.17 13.52
N LYS A 427 -20.13 -6.76 12.45
CA LYS A 427 -19.06 -7.76 12.58
C LYS A 427 -17.75 -7.18 13.10
N ILE A 428 -17.42 -5.94 12.75
CA ILE A 428 -16.27 -5.23 13.32
C ILE A 428 -16.44 -5.05 14.82
N VAL A 429 -17.59 -4.51 15.26
CA VAL A 429 -17.87 -4.29 16.69
C VAL A 429 -17.89 -5.61 17.44
N LEU A 430 -18.54 -6.64 16.90
CA LEU A 430 -18.61 -7.96 17.53
C LEU A 430 -17.20 -8.56 17.69
N ALA A 431 -16.38 -8.57 16.64
CA ALA A 431 -15.04 -9.14 16.68
C ALA A 431 -14.11 -8.38 17.66
N TYR A 432 -14.21 -7.05 17.70
CA TYR A 432 -13.43 -6.21 18.60
C TYR A 432 -13.81 -6.40 20.08
N THR A 433 -15.11 -6.53 20.36
CA THR A 433 -15.63 -6.62 21.74
C THR A 433 -15.56 -8.03 22.32
N THR A 434 -15.74 -9.06 21.50
CA THR A 434 -15.76 -10.48 21.95
C THR A 434 -14.42 -11.19 21.76
N GLY A 435 -13.59 -10.72 20.84
CA GLY A 435 -12.26 -11.26 20.57
C GLY A 435 -11.16 -10.42 21.23
N SER A 436 -10.22 -9.96 20.40
CA SER A 436 -9.10 -9.11 20.81
C SER A 436 -9.23 -7.71 20.22
N GLN A 437 -8.81 -6.69 20.98
CA GLN A 437 -8.87 -5.27 20.61
C GLN A 437 -7.79 -4.87 19.60
N HIS A 438 -7.78 -5.48 18.42
CA HIS A 438 -6.78 -5.21 17.39
C HIS A 438 -6.96 -3.81 16.77
N SER A 439 -5.87 -3.05 16.64
CA SER A 439 -5.89 -1.68 16.09
C SER A 439 -6.40 -1.63 14.63
N SER A 440 -6.21 -2.71 13.87
CA SER A 440 -6.68 -2.84 12.49
C SER A 440 -8.19 -2.62 12.32
N PHE A 441 -9.00 -2.86 13.36
CA PHE A 441 -10.42 -2.54 13.37
C PHE A 441 -10.70 -1.04 13.47
N LEU A 442 -9.91 -0.29 14.24
CA LEU A 442 -9.99 1.17 14.32
C LEU A 442 -9.61 1.79 12.97
N TYR A 443 -8.54 1.28 12.35
CA TYR A 443 -8.15 1.71 11.01
C TYR A 443 -9.25 1.40 9.99
N LEU A 444 -9.84 0.20 10.02
CA LEU A 444 -10.93 -0.15 9.13
C LEU A 444 -12.16 0.74 9.35
N ALA A 445 -12.52 1.04 10.60
CA ALA A 445 -13.59 1.99 10.90
C ALA A 445 -13.28 3.38 10.31
N SER A 446 -12.02 3.83 10.36
CA SER A 446 -11.62 5.10 9.72
C SER A 446 -11.87 5.10 8.21
N VAL A 447 -11.68 3.96 7.56
CA VAL A 447 -11.98 3.78 6.13
C VAL A 447 -13.48 3.85 5.86
N LEU A 448 -14.30 3.25 6.72
CA LEU A 448 -15.76 3.34 6.58
C LEU A 448 -16.23 4.79 6.71
N VAL A 449 -15.66 5.56 7.66
CA VAL A 449 -15.98 6.98 7.80
C VAL A 449 -15.54 7.79 6.58
N ASP A 450 -14.34 7.53 6.06
CA ASP A 450 -13.80 8.22 4.87
C ASP A 450 -14.66 7.99 3.61
N GLU A 451 -15.25 6.81 3.45
CA GLU A 451 -16.05 6.46 2.26
C GLU A 451 -17.55 6.77 2.41
N PHE A 452 -18.11 6.59 3.60
CA PHE A 452 -19.56 6.72 3.83
C PHE A 452 -19.96 7.95 4.65
N GLY A 453 -19.00 8.70 5.23
CA GLY A 453 -19.28 9.86 6.09
C GLY A 453 -19.93 11.04 5.35
N GLU A 454 -19.76 11.13 4.03
CA GLU A 454 -20.46 12.11 3.19
C GLU A 454 -21.96 11.82 3.07
N LEU A 455 -22.40 10.58 3.33
CA LEU A 455 -23.81 10.19 3.28
C LEU A 455 -24.49 10.52 4.62
N PRO A 456 -25.43 11.49 4.67
CA PRO A 456 -25.98 11.98 5.93
C PRO A 456 -26.66 10.89 6.78
N ASP A 457 -27.30 9.92 6.14
CA ASP A 457 -27.99 8.81 6.79
C ASP A 457 -27.04 7.76 7.40
N CYS A 458 -25.78 7.71 6.94
CA CYS A 458 -24.77 6.79 7.47
C CYS A 458 -24.06 7.34 8.72
N ARG A 459 -24.01 8.67 8.89
CA ARG A 459 -23.21 9.34 9.94
C ARG A 459 -23.51 8.85 11.35
N VAL A 460 -24.79 8.68 11.70
CA VAL A 460 -25.19 8.19 13.03
C VAL A 460 -24.71 6.76 13.26
N GLY A 461 -24.83 5.89 12.26
CA GLY A 461 -24.33 4.51 12.34
C GLY A 461 -22.82 4.45 12.50
N LEU A 462 -22.08 5.29 11.76
CA LEU A 462 -20.62 5.39 11.85
C LEU A 462 -20.16 5.89 13.22
N VAL A 463 -20.84 6.88 13.80
CA VAL A 463 -20.56 7.35 15.16
C VAL A 463 -20.85 6.26 16.20
N ARG A 464 -21.92 5.47 16.04
CA ARG A 464 -22.20 4.32 16.90
C ARG A 464 -21.11 3.24 16.87
N VAL A 465 -20.45 3.06 15.72
CA VAL A 465 -19.27 2.18 15.66
C VAL A 465 -18.17 2.72 16.56
N TYR A 466 -17.87 4.02 16.49
CA TYR A 466 -16.91 4.63 17.42
C TYR A 466 -17.36 4.48 18.88
N GLU A 467 -18.62 4.75 19.21
CA GLU A 467 -19.13 4.63 20.59
C GLU A 467 -18.91 3.23 21.17
N ALA A 468 -18.99 2.18 20.33
CA ALA A 468 -18.73 0.81 20.75
C ALA A 468 -17.23 0.47 20.88
N LEU A 469 -16.36 1.08 20.08
CA LEU A 469 -14.92 0.80 20.05
C LEU A 469 -14.10 1.71 20.99
N GLY A 470 -14.51 2.97 21.12
CA GLY A 470 -13.73 4.07 21.70
C GLY A 470 -13.50 3.90 23.19
N GLY A 471 -14.55 3.63 23.98
CA GLY A 471 -14.43 3.43 25.43
C GLY A 471 -13.44 2.31 25.80
N PRO A 472 -13.59 1.08 25.26
CA PRO A 472 -12.62 0.01 25.47
C PRO A 472 -11.20 0.38 25.02
N THR A 473 -11.05 1.08 23.89
CA THR A 473 -9.74 1.54 23.38
C THR A 473 -9.08 2.51 24.36
N LEU A 474 -9.79 3.55 24.80
CA LEU A 474 -9.27 4.56 25.73
C LEU A 474 -8.85 3.93 27.05
N LYS A 475 -9.66 2.97 27.55
CA LYS A 475 -9.32 2.19 28.74
C LYS A 475 -8.02 1.39 28.57
N MET A 476 -7.80 0.80 27.39
CA MET A 476 -6.55 0.08 27.09
C MET A 476 -5.34 1.02 27.01
N LEU A 477 -5.54 2.25 26.54
CA LEU A 477 -4.47 3.25 26.40
C LEU A 477 -4.16 4.00 27.71
N HIS A 478 -4.87 3.72 28.79
CA HIS A 478 -4.64 4.38 30.07
C HIS A 478 -3.28 4.00 30.67
N GLY A 479 -2.59 4.98 31.29
CA GLY A 479 -1.30 4.78 31.95
C GLY A 479 -0.19 4.29 30.99
N PRO A 480 0.55 3.21 31.31
CA PRO A 480 1.65 2.73 30.47
C PRO A 480 1.19 2.17 29.12
N GLY A 481 -0.11 1.86 28.96
CA GLY A 481 -0.67 1.34 27.71
C GLY A 481 -0.48 2.29 26.52
N LEU A 482 -0.45 3.61 26.78
CA LEU A 482 -0.25 4.63 25.75
C LEU A 482 1.07 4.44 24.98
N ALA A 483 2.17 4.23 25.71
CA ALA A 483 3.50 4.04 25.13
C ALA A 483 3.74 2.61 24.63
N GLN A 484 3.05 1.63 25.21
CA GLN A 484 3.16 0.23 24.82
C GLN A 484 2.38 -0.12 23.54
N GLN A 485 1.40 0.70 23.15
CA GLN A 485 0.48 0.43 22.02
C GLN A 485 0.40 1.59 21.02
N PRO A 486 1.53 2.07 20.44
CA PRO A 486 1.52 3.23 19.54
C PRO A 486 0.69 3.03 18.27
N HIS A 487 0.59 1.81 17.74
CA HIS A 487 -0.27 1.53 16.58
C HIS A 487 -1.76 1.70 16.89
N THR A 488 -2.19 1.36 18.11
CA THR A 488 -3.57 1.61 18.55
C THR A 488 -3.83 3.10 18.69
N VAL A 489 -2.87 3.86 19.22
CA VAL A 489 -2.95 5.33 19.28
C VAL A 489 -3.08 5.93 17.88
N GLU A 490 -2.22 5.50 16.95
CA GLU A 490 -2.27 5.93 15.55
C GLU A 490 -3.66 5.66 14.95
N ASP A 491 -4.14 4.42 14.99
CA ASP A 491 -5.38 4.02 14.35
C ASP A 491 -6.63 4.64 15.01
N LEU A 492 -6.61 4.84 16.35
CA LEU A 492 -7.65 5.58 17.06
C LEU A 492 -7.75 7.02 16.55
N TYR A 493 -6.63 7.76 16.49
CA TYR A 493 -6.69 9.15 16.08
C TYR A 493 -6.89 9.32 14.58
N ARG A 494 -6.49 8.35 13.74
CA ARG A 494 -6.91 8.30 12.33
C ARG A 494 -8.43 8.18 12.20
N LEU A 495 -9.08 7.35 13.00
CA LEU A 495 -10.54 7.26 13.07
C LEU A 495 -11.16 8.58 13.56
N CYS A 496 -10.67 9.14 14.65
CA CYS A 496 -11.19 10.40 15.21
C CYS A 496 -11.04 11.57 14.24
N THR A 497 -9.90 11.70 13.56
CA THR A 497 -9.69 12.70 12.49
C THR A 497 -10.75 12.57 11.40
N ARG A 498 -11.03 11.35 10.91
CA ARG A 498 -12.07 11.13 9.90
C ARG A 498 -13.47 11.44 10.41
N LEU A 499 -13.76 11.11 11.68
CA LEU A 499 -15.04 11.47 12.30
C LEU A 499 -15.22 12.98 12.41
N VAL A 500 -14.17 13.74 12.75
CA VAL A 500 -14.23 15.21 12.74
C VAL A 500 -14.43 15.73 11.33
N GLN A 501 -13.70 15.20 10.34
CA GLN A 501 -13.80 15.68 8.95
C GLN A 501 -15.18 15.45 8.31
N HIS A 502 -15.82 14.30 8.56
CA HIS A 502 -17.04 13.90 7.85
C HIS A 502 -18.30 13.85 8.73
N CYS A 503 -18.14 13.69 10.05
CA CYS A 503 -19.22 13.41 10.99
C CYS A 503 -19.22 14.35 12.22
N ALA A 504 -18.45 15.45 12.24
CA ALA A 504 -18.21 16.25 13.45
C ALA A 504 -19.46 16.62 14.24
N ALA A 505 -20.50 17.11 13.55
CA ALA A 505 -21.75 17.53 14.19
C ALA A 505 -22.45 16.42 14.98
N VAL A 506 -22.34 15.17 14.53
CA VAL A 506 -22.93 14.00 15.21
C VAL A 506 -21.96 13.45 16.25
N PHE A 507 -20.68 13.35 15.89
CA PHE A 507 -19.63 12.78 16.73
C PHE A 507 -19.40 13.61 18.00
N LEU A 508 -19.15 14.91 17.85
CA LEU A 508 -18.80 15.81 18.96
C LEU A 508 -20.02 16.19 19.79
N ALA A 509 -21.24 16.07 19.26
CA ALA A 509 -22.47 16.29 20.01
C ALA A 509 -22.92 15.05 20.82
N SER A 510 -22.36 13.86 20.55
CA SER A 510 -22.80 12.64 21.23
C SER A 510 -22.34 12.58 22.68
N GLU A 511 -23.29 12.45 23.60
CA GLU A 511 -23.02 12.28 25.04
C GLU A 511 -22.34 10.95 25.37
N LEU A 512 -22.41 9.96 24.47
CA LEU A 512 -21.74 8.66 24.64
C LEU A 512 -20.25 8.74 24.32
N VAL A 513 -19.80 9.80 23.65
CA VAL A 513 -18.39 10.08 23.43
C VAL A 513 -17.83 10.81 24.65
N ASP A 514 -16.94 10.13 25.37
CA ASP A 514 -16.11 10.73 26.42
C ASP A 514 -15.05 11.63 25.77
N LEU A 515 -15.46 12.87 25.46
CA LEU A 515 -14.64 13.85 24.77
C LEU A 515 -13.44 14.26 25.63
N ASP A 516 -13.59 14.28 26.96
CA ASP A 516 -12.54 14.70 27.88
C ASP A 516 -11.41 13.67 27.88
N GLU A 517 -11.70 12.37 28.11
CA GLU A 517 -10.65 11.33 28.07
C GLU A 517 -10.05 11.18 26.67
N LEU A 518 -10.83 11.38 25.61
CA LEU A 518 -10.34 11.36 24.23
C LEU A 518 -9.30 12.46 23.99
N CYS A 519 -9.61 13.71 24.36
CA CYS A 519 -8.70 14.83 24.16
C CYS A 519 -7.50 14.75 25.12
N ASP A 520 -7.69 14.26 26.34
CA ASP A 520 -6.62 14.07 27.33
C ASP A 520 -5.63 13.01 26.87
N THR A 521 -6.13 11.91 26.33
CA THR A 521 -5.31 10.87 25.74
C THR A 521 -4.54 11.41 24.54
N ALA A 522 -5.18 12.23 23.69
CA ALA A 522 -4.53 12.82 22.51
C ALA A 522 -3.41 13.77 22.92
N ALA A 523 -3.63 14.61 23.94
CA ALA A 523 -2.63 15.54 24.45
C ALA A 523 -1.42 14.79 25.03
N ARG A 524 -1.66 13.68 25.77
CA ARG A 524 -0.58 12.80 26.23
C ARG A 524 0.16 12.13 25.07
N SER A 525 -0.55 11.74 24.01
CA SER A 525 0.04 11.10 22.82
C SER A 525 1.05 12.00 22.09
N LEU A 526 0.91 13.32 22.16
CA LEU A 526 1.88 14.25 21.57
C LEU A 526 3.30 14.06 22.15
N ASN A 527 3.40 13.62 23.41
CA ASN A 527 4.66 13.42 24.11
C ASN A 527 5.20 11.98 24.03
N LEU A 528 4.63 11.09 23.21
CA LEU A 528 5.09 9.70 23.11
C LEU A 528 6.57 9.57 22.75
N CYS A 529 7.07 10.44 21.88
CA CYS A 529 8.47 10.48 21.48
C CYS A 529 9.42 10.90 22.63
N CYS A 530 8.90 11.47 23.72
CA CYS A 530 9.67 11.85 24.90
C CYS A 530 9.87 10.70 25.91
N THR A 531 9.30 9.50 25.66
CA THR A 531 9.24 8.38 26.62
C THR A 531 10.11 7.16 26.27
N GLY A 532 10.96 7.24 25.24
CA GLY A 532 11.84 6.15 24.82
C GLY A 532 13.13 6.02 25.67
N PRO A 533 13.82 4.87 25.66
CA PRO A 533 15.05 4.63 26.44
C PRO A 533 16.25 5.51 26.04
N SER A 534 16.11 6.34 25.00
CA SER A 534 17.06 7.42 24.72
C SER A 534 16.88 8.63 25.66
N ALA A 535 15.84 8.65 26.49
CA ALA A 535 15.62 9.62 27.55
C ALA A 535 15.96 9.00 28.92
N GLY A 536 17.26 8.83 29.17
CA GLY A 536 17.80 8.48 30.49
C GLY A 536 18.05 6.98 30.70
N LEU A 537 19.29 6.67 31.11
CA LEU A 537 19.86 5.36 31.49
C LEU A 537 20.59 4.59 30.37
N SER A 538 21.69 5.16 29.86
CA SER A 538 22.83 4.36 29.37
C SER A 538 23.80 4.11 30.54
N GLY A 539 23.50 3.08 31.33
CA GLY A 539 24.47 2.50 32.27
C GLY A 539 25.41 1.58 31.50
N ASP A 540 26.71 1.87 31.64
CA ASP A 540 27.85 1.09 31.19
C ASP A 540 27.69 -0.39 31.54
N ASP A 541 27.69 -1.28 30.53
CA ASP A 541 28.12 -2.66 30.71
C ASP A 541 28.66 -3.23 29.40
N THR A 542 29.97 -3.46 29.44
CA THR A 542 30.77 -4.15 28.44
C THR A 542 30.26 -5.56 28.13
N SER A 543 30.35 -5.94 26.84
CA SER A 543 30.55 -7.29 26.25
C SER A 543 29.36 -8.01 25.55
N GLY A 544 29.52 -8.20 24.23
CA GLY A 544 28.82 -9.22 23.43
C GLY A 544 28.36 -8.73 22.03
N PRO A 545 28.89 -9.25 20.90
CA PRO A 545 28.33 -8.94 19.58
C PRO A 545 27.21 -9.94 19.28
N ASN A 546 25.94 -9.51 19.37
CA ASN A 546 24.79 -9.96 18.57
C ASN A 546 23.44 -9.52 19.18
N SER A 547 22.96 -8.31 18.85
CA SER A 547 21.53 -7.97 18.76
C SER A 547 21.35 -6.50 18.33
N SER A 548 21.07 -6.26 17.05
CA SER A 548 20.72 -4.92 16.55
C SER A 548 19.62 -5.02 15.49
N SER A 549 18.35 -4.95 15.91
CA SER A 549 17.22 -4.76 14.98
C SER A 549 15.92 -4.20 15.62
N ASP A 550 15.76 -4.18 16.95
CA ASP A 550 14.44 -3.86 17.55
C ASP A 550 14.22 -2.37 17.92
N ASP A 551 15.27 -1.58 18.20
CA ASP A 551 15.09 -0.20 18.69
C ASP A 551 14.59 0.81 17.63
N SER A 552 14.81 0.55 16.35
CA SER A 552 14.37 1.46 15.27
C SER A 552 12.86 1.40 15.01
N PHE A 553 12.20 0.28 15.32
CA PHE A 553 10.77 0.10 15.06
C PHE A 553 9.89 0.89 16.05
N GLY A 554 10.30 0.97 17.33
CA GLY A 554 9.55 1.69 18.37
C GLY A 554 9.53 3.21 18.16
N SER A 555 10.65 3.81 17.74
CA SER A 555 10.76 5.25 17.49
C SER A 555 9.87 5.72 16.31
N SER A 556 9.84 4.94 15.22
CA SER A 556 8.99 5.25 14.06
C SER A 556 7.49 5.14 14.38
N ALA A 557 7.10 4.11 15.14
CA ALA A 557 5.70 3.92 15.53
C ALA A 557 5.19 5.02 16.47
N ASN A 558 5.99 5.42 17.47
CA ASN A 558 5.65 6.53 18.36
C ASN A 558 5.52 7.86 17.61
N THR A 559 6.39 8.09 16.62
CA THR A 559 6.34 9.27 15.75
C THR A 559 5.06 9.30 14.93
N SER A 560 4.64 8.17 14.38
CA SER A 560 3.38 8.04 13.63
C SER A 560 2.15 8.27 14.51
N ALA A 561 2.16 7.69 15.72
CA ALA A 561 1.08 7.81 16.70
C ALA A 561 0.83 9.26 17.13
N SER A 562 1.89 10.00 17.44
CA SER A 562 1.75 11.42 17.76
C SER A 562 1.26 12.25 16.59
N ALA A 563 1.77 11.99 15.38
CA ALA A 563 1.32 12.71 14.19
C ALA A 563 -0.19 12.56 13.95
N ALA A 564 -0.73 11.36 14.20
CA ALA A 564 -2.16 11.13 14.15
C ALA A 564 -2.92 11.95 15.21
N ALA A 565 -2.42 12.01 16.46
CA ALA A 565 -3.00 12.83 17.51
C ALA A 565 -2.94 14.34 17.20
N ALA A 566 -1.81 14.81 16.66
CA ALA A 566 -1.65 16.20 16.25
C ALA A 566 -2.63 16.56 15.12
N ARG A 567 -2.76 15.68 14.11
CA ARG A 567 -3.70 15.89 13.02
C ARG A 567 -5.16 15.94 13.50
N PHE A 568 -5.52 15.11 14.47
CA PHE A 568 -6.82 15.14 15.14
C PHE A 568 -7.08 16.50 15.80
N PHE A 569 -6.13 17.03 16.58
CA PHE A 569 -6.28 18.35 17.20
C PHE A 569 -6.42 19.48 16.19
N ILE A 570 -5.63 19.46 15.11
CA ILE A 570 -5.72 20.50 14.08
C ILE A 570 -7.15 20.55 13.51
N ASP A 571 -7.71 19.41 13.11
CA ASP A 571 -9.09 19.38 12.58
C ASP A 571 -10.14 19.72 13.65
N LEU A 572 -9.94 19.25 14.89
CA LEU A 572 -10.85 19.54 16.00
C LEU A 572 -10.91 21.05 16.29
N LEU A 573 -9.76 21.72 16.30
CA LEU A 573 -9.65 23.15 16.57
C LEU A 573 -10.19 23.99 15.42
N ILE A 574 -9.93 23.60 14.16
CA ILE A 574 -10.51 24.25 12.98
C ILE A 574 -12.04 24.17 13.05
N PHE A 575 -12.59 22.97 13.23
CA PHE A 575 -14.04 22.77 13.37
C PHE A 575 -14.62 23.61 14.51
N THR A 576 -13.95 23.61 15.67
CA THR A 576 -14.42 24.36 16.85
C THR A 576 -14.44 25.86 16.57
N GLY A 577 -13.41 26.40 15.91
CA GLY A 577 -13.34 27.81 15.53
C GLY A 577 -14.44 28.22 14.55
N GLU A 578 -14.83 27.33 13.63
CA GLU A 578 -15.88 27.59 12.64
C GLU A 578 -17.31 27.44 13.19
N ALA A 579 -17.52 26.49 14.12
CA ALA A 579 -18.85 26.15 14.63
C ALA A 579 -19.23 26.82 15.96
N ALA A 580 -18.26 27.41 16.67
CA ALA A 580 -18.50 28.04 17.97
C ALA A 580 -19.35 29.32 17.87
N GLU A 581 -20.43 29.37 18.65
CA GLU A 581 -21.27 30.56 18.82
C GLU A 581 -20.78 31.48 19.95
N ILE A 582 -19.95 30.93 20.84
CA ILE A 582 -19.40 31.61 22.01
C ILE A 582 -17.88 31.49 22.01
N THR A 583 -17.20 32.51 22.50
CA THR A 583 -15.74 32.53 22.59
C THR A 583 -15.25 31.79 23.84
N PRO A 584 -14.03 31.23 23.83
CA PRO A 584 -13.43 30.62 25.03
C PRO A 584 -13.46 31.54 26.26
N THR A 585 -13.22 32.85 26.07
CA THR A 585 -13.25 33.84 27.16
C THR A 585 -14.65 33.98 27.78
N GLN A 586 -15.71 33.93 26.96
CA GLN A 586 -17.09 33.96 27.45
C GLN A 586 -17.42 32.69 28.25
N VAL A 587 -16.94 31.52 27.82
CA VAL A 587 -17.13 30.26 28.56
C VAL A 587 -16.52 30.38 29.96
N VAL A 588 -15.27 30.83 30.07
CA VAL A 588 -14.60 31.05 31.36
C VAL A 588 -15.38 32.02 32.25
N GLN A 589 -15.84 33.15 31.70
CA GLN A 589 -16.60 34.15 32.45
C GLN A 589 -17.93 33.62 32.99
N ILE A 590 -18.68 32.87 32.16
CA ILE A 590 -19.98 32.32 32.54
C ILE A 590 -19.82 31.22 33.59
N LEU A 591 -18.88 30.28 33.40
CA LEU A 591 -18.67 29.19 34.36
C LEU A 591 -18.09 29.68 35.69
N SER A 592 -17.14 30.63 35.66
CA SER A 592 -16.55 31.20 36.89
C SER A 592 -17.55 32.00 37.73
N SER A 593 -18.62 32.51 37.12
CA SER A 593 -19.71 33.22 37.80
C SER A 593 -20.85 32.30 38.26
N GLY A 594 -20.71 30.98 38.11
CA GLY A 594 -21.76 30.00 38.43
C GLY A 594 -22.95 30.03 37.47
N GLY A 595 -22.80 30.69 36.31
CA GLY A 595 -23.82 30.77 35.27
C GLY A 595 -23.95 29.47 34.46
N ARG A 596 -25.06 29.34 33.74
CA ARG A 596 -25.28 28.24 32.78
C ARG A 596 -25.01 28.73 31.36
N LEU A 597 -24.31 27.92 30.58
CA LEU A 597 -24.09 28.17 29.16
C LEU A 597 -25.42 28.13 28.40
N SER A 598 -25.52 28.95 27.35
CA SER A 598 -26.69 28.98 26.46
C SER A 598 -26.82 27.66 25.71
N THR A 599 -28.07 27.24 25.47
CA THR A 599 -28.37 26.10 24.60
C THR A 599 -27.89 26.40 23.17
N PRO A 600 -27.00 25.58 22.60
CA PRO A 600 -26.48 25.80 21.24
C PRO A 600 -27.57 25.69 20.18
N SER A 601 -27.44 26.45 19.07
CA SER A 601 -28.47 26.45 18.01
C SER A 601 -28.45 25.21 17.11
N SER A 602 -27.31 24.52 17.06
CA SER A 602 -27.10 23.36 16.18
C SER A 602 -26.26 22.27 16.85
N PRO A 603 -26.30 21.01 16.36
CA PRO A 603 -25.40 19.95 16.83
C PRO A 603 -23.92 20.30 16.64
N SER A 604 -23.57 21.02 15.57
CA SER A 604 -22.20 21.50 15.36
C SER A 604 -21.75 22.46 16.45
N SER A 605 -22.62 23.40 16.81
CA SER A 605 -22.37 24.39 17.87
C SER A 605 -22.35 23.75 19.25
N LEU A 606 -23.13 22.68 19.48
CA LEU A 606 -23.04 21.86 20.68
C LEU A 606 -21.69 21.13 20.76
N GLY A 607 -21.25 20.51 19.67
CA GLY A 607 -19.93 19.89 19.60
C GLY A 607 -18.81 20.90 19.89
N ALA A 608 -18.84 22.08 19.25
CA ALA A 608 -17.89 23.14 19.51
C ALA A 608 -17.94 23.63 20.97
N GLN A 609 -19.14 23.82 21.54
CA GLN A 609 -19.29 24.21 22.94
C GLN A 609 -18.67 23.18 23.90
N ARG A 610 -18.82 21.87 23.64
CA ARG A 610 -18.17 20.82 24.45
C ARG A 610 -16.64 20.89 24.39
N VAL A 611 -16.06 21.09 23.20
CA VAL A 611 -14.61 21.27 23.05
C VAL A 611 -14.13 22.53 23.78
N LEU A 612 -14.88 23.64 23.69
CA LEU A 612 -14.55 24.87 24.41
C LEU A 612 -14.61 24.69 25.93
N ILE A 613 -15.56 23.90 26.44
CA ILE A 613 -15.62 23.54 27.86
C ILE A 613 -14.36 22.77 28.24
N TRP A 614 -13.97 21.72 27.50
CA TRP A 614 -12.74 20.98 27.77
C TRP A 614 -11.49 21.87 27.76
N LEU A 615 -11.38 22.77 26.78
CA LEU A 615 -10.25 23.69 26.64
C LEU A 615 -10.12 24.66 27.81
N THR A 616 -11.23 25.04 28.45
CA THR A 616 -11.25 26.16 29.40
C THR A 616 -11.56 25.76 30.84
N ASN A 617 -12.25 24.64 31.05
CA ASN A 617 -12.66 24.19 32.36
C ASN A 617 -11.54 23.40 33.03
N CYS A 618 -11.19 23.76 34.26
CA CYS A 618 -10.21 23.03 35.05
C CYS A 618 -10.90 21.82 35.70
N THR A 619 -10.58 20.62 35.25
CA THR A 619 -10.97 19.39 35.93
C THR A 619 -9.80 18.91 36.80
N PRO A 620 -10.07 18.45 38.04
CA PRO A 620 -9.03 17.79 38.84
C PRO A 620 -8.63 16.49 38.14
N CYS A 621 -7.45 16.48 37.53
CA CYS A 621 -6.88 15.29 36.91
C CYS A 621 -6.43 14.31 38.01
N SER A 622 -6.79 13.03 37.87
CA SER A 622 -6.29 11.96 38.75
C SER A 622 -4.78 11.76 38.50
N GLY A 623 -3.94 12.47 39.27
CA GLY A 623 -2.48 12.30 39.26
C GLY A 623 -1.63 13.58 39.30
N SER A 624 -2.22 14.78 39.20
CA SER A 624 -1.50 16.05 39.39
C SER A 624 -2.17 16.90 40.47
N ASP A 625 -1.39 17.38 41.46
CA ASP A 625 -1.89 18.21 42.57
C ASP A 625 -2.38 19.61 42.12
N VAL A 626 -2.24 19.96 40.84
CA VAL A 626 -2.69 21.23 40.24
C VAL A 626 -3.74 20.95 39.14
N PRO A 627 -4.98 21.44 39.27
CA PRO A 627 -6.02 21.27 38.26
C PRO A 627 -5.78 22.21 37.06
N ASP A 628 -5.53 21.63 35.90
CA ASP A 628 -5.31 22.35 34.64
C ASP A 628 -6.43 22.05 33.61
N CYS A 629 -6.79 23.06 32.83
CA CYS A 629 -7.73 22.91 31.71
C CYS A 629 -7.07 22.26 30.49
N GLY A 630 -7.87 21.77 29.53
CA GLY A 630 -7.38 21.15 28.29
C GLY A 630 -6.46 22.06 27.47
N GLY A 631 -6.75 23.37 27.40
CA GLY A 631 -5.92 24.33 26.68
C GLY A 631 -4.52 24.49 27.27
N GLN A 632 -4.40 24.52 28.61
CA GLN A 632 -3.10 24.53 29.30
C GLN A 632 -2.30 23.27 28.98
N ARG A 633 -2.95 22.10 29.09
CA ARG A 633 -2.31 20.80 28.86
C ARG A 633 -1.83 20.65 27.42
N LEU A 634 -2.60 21.10 26.44
CA LEU A 634 -2.26 21.03 25.02
C LEU A 634 -1.06 21.94 24.67
N VAL A 635 -1.02 23.18 25.19
CA VAL A 635 0.12 24.08 25.00
C VAL A 635 1.38 23.51 25.66
N SER A 636 1.27 23.00 26.89
CA SER A 636 2.39 22.36 27.58
C SER A 636 2.91 21.14 26.81
N ALA A 637 2.02 20.27 26.33
CA ALA A 637 2.40 19.09 25.54
C ALA A 637 3.11 19.48 24.25
N CYS A 638 2.61 20.46 23.49
CA CYS A 638 3.27 20.92 22.26
C CYS A 638 4.68 21.47 22.52
N LEU A 639 4.87 22.25 23.59
CA LEU A 639 6.18 22.79 23.93
C LEU A 639 7.14 21.73 24.46
N GLN A 640 6.66 20.82 25.32
CA GLN A 640 7.45 19.70 25.83
C GLN A 640 7.92 18.79 24.68
N ALA A 641 7.01 18.42 23.78
CA ALA A 641 7.29 17.71 22.55
C ALA A 641 8.42 18.38 21.75
N CYS A 642 8.26 19.67 21.44
CA CYS A 642 9.27 20.46 20.74
C CYS A 642 10.63 20.42 21.44
N CYS A 643 10.68 20.54 22.78
CA CYS A 643 11.93 20.65 23.52
C CYS A 643 12.62 19.31 23.83
N LEU A 644 11.87 18.22 23.96
CA LEU A 644 12.34 16.98 24.60
C LEU A 644 12.27 15.73 23.72
N GLY A 645 11.65 15.76 22.53
CA GLY A 645 11.39 14.50 21.82
C GLY A 645 11.24 14.49 20.31
N TYR A 646 11.16 15.61 19.59
CA TYR A 646 10.93 15.60 18.14
C TYR A 646 12.14 15.95 17.28
N SER A 647 12.21 15.33 16.10
CA SER A 647 12.96 15.88 14.97
C SER A 647 12.28 17.16 14.46
N GLU A 648 13.08 18.09 13.95
CA GLU A 648 12.60 19.39 13.43
C GLU A 648 11.50 19.26 12.36
N GLU A 649 11.40 18.10 11.71
CA GLU A 649 10.38 17.77 10.71
C GLU A 649 8.94 17.80 11.24
N ARG A 650 8.74 17.67 12.56
CA ARG A 650 7.41 17.61 13.20
C ARG A 650 6.92 18.92 13.81
N PHE A 651 7.77 19.93 13.87
CA PHE A 651 7.37 21.25 14.37
C PHE A 651 6.22 21.90 13.58
N PRO A 652 6.00 21.67 12.26
CA PRO A 652 4.87 22.28 11.56
C PRO A 652 3.52 21.90 12.18
N GLU A 653 3.32 20.63 12.52
CA GLU A 653 2.05 20.12 13.07
C GLU A 653 1.79 20.70 14.47
N LEU A 654 2.84 20.83 15.31
CA LEU A 654 2.73 21.44 16.64
C LEU A 654 2.51 22.96 16.56
N ALA A 655 3.15 23.61 15.58
CA ALA A 655 2.94 25.03 15.28
C ALA A 655 1.50 25.31 14.85
N ASP A 656 0.89 24.43 14.05
CA ASP A 656 -0.51 24.53 13.63
C ASP A 656 -1.45 24.48 14.83
N ILE A 657 -1.24 23.54 15.77
CA ILE A 657 -2.05 23.45 17.00
C ILE A 657 -1.95 24.76 17.81
N ILE A 658 -0.72 25.22 18.06
CA ILE A 658 -0.45 26.47 18.78
C ILE A 658 -1.12 27.66 18.09
N HIS A 659 -1.02 27.73 16.76
CA HIS A 659 -1.63 28.78 15.95
C HIS A 659 -3.15 28.79 16.08
N HIS A 660 -3.80 27.65 15.87
CA HIS A 660 -5.26 27.55 15.94
C HIS A 660 -5.79 27.86 17.35
N LEU A 661 -5.11 27.40 18.40
CA LEU A 661 -5.43 27.79 19.78
C LEU A 661 -5.35 29.30 19.96
N LYS A 662 -4.24 29.92 19.54
CA LYS A 662 -4.03 31.37 19.65
C LYS A 662 -5.07 32.17 18.87
N VAL A 663 -5.44 31.75 17.66
CA VAL A 663 -6.45 32.44 16.84
C VAL A 663 -7.83 32.36 17.51
N MET A 664 -8.16 31.20 18.09
CA MET A 664 -9.46 30.97 18.71
C MET A 664 -9.59 31.64 20.09
N THR A 665 -8.50 31.78 20.84
CA THR A 665 -8.50 32.35 22.20
C THR A 665 -8.02 33.80 22.21
N LYS A 666 -8.76 34.70 22.84
CA LYS A 666 -8.31 36.11 23.02
C LYS A 666 -6.96 36.14 23.74
N ASN A 667 -6.08 37.08 23.36
CA ASN A 667 -4.66 37.15 23.72
C ASN A 667 -4.31 36.83 25.19
N GLU A 668 -5.11 37.28 26.16
CA GLU A 668 -4.79 37.10 27.60
C GLU A 668 -4.86 35.64 28.07
N LEU A 669 -5.84 34.87 27.59
CA LEU A 669 -6.02 33.47 28.02
C LEU A 669 -4.90 32.59 27.46
N PHE A 670 -4.60 32.74 26.17
CA PHE A 670 -3.50 32.03 25.52
C PHE A 670 -2.15 32.40 26.13
N LEU A 671 -1.92 33.69 26.39
CA LEU A 671 -0.68 34.16 27.02
C LEU A 671 -0.49 33.55 28.42
N LYS A 672 -1.57 33.37 29.19
CA LYS A 672 -1.52 32.66 30.48
C LYS A 672 -1.06 31.21 30.28
N TRP A 673 -1.66 30.49 29.33
CA TRP A 673 -1.26 29.10 29.06
C TRP A 673 0.18 28.97 28.59
N LEU A 674 0.60 29.84 27.66
CA LEU A 674 1.96 29.90 27.17
C LEU A 674 2.96 30.23 28.30
N THR A 675 2.60 31.16 29.18
CA THR A 675 3.45 31.55 30.30
C THR A 675 3.69 30.38 31.25
N ASN A 676 2.62 29.71 31.66
CA ASN A 676 2.68 28.55 32.54
C ASN A 676 3.45 27.38 31.91
N ALA A 677 3.21 27.11 30.63
CA ALA A 677 3.87 26.02 29.91
C ALA A 677 5.38 26.26 29.83
N VAL A 678 5.81 27.48 29.48
CA VAL A 678 7.24 27.81 29.43
C VAL A 678 7.89 27.77 30.82
N THR A 679 7.20 28.19 31.88
CA THR A 679 7.74 28.09 33.25
C THR A 679 7.88 26.65 33.74
N SER A 680 7.13 25.70 33.15
CA SER A 680 7.21 24.28 33.49
C SER A 680 8.33 23.53 32.75
N LEU A 681 8.98 24.16 31.78
CA LEU A 681 10.13 23.57 31.08
C LEU A 681 11.36 23.55 32.01
N PRO A 682 12.25 22.55 31.89
CA PRO A 682 13.47 22.49 32.68
C PRO A 682 14.43 23.63 32.27
N ILE A 683 14.46 24.71 33.06
CA ILE A 683 15.32 25.90 32.82
C ILE A 683 16.71 25.73 33.47
N LEU A 684 16.87 24.77 34.39
CA LEU A 684 18.12 24.49 35.11
C LEU A 684 18.68 23.12 34.75
N ARG A 685 19.98 23.09 34.48
CA ARG A 685 20.77 21.89 34.21
C ARG A 685 21.24 21.25 35.54
N SER A 686 21.53 19.94 35.54
CA SER A 686 21.95 19.18 36.74
C SER A 686 23.24 19.69 37.39
N ASP A 687 24.02 20.50 36.68
CA ASP A 687 25.27 21.14 37.11
C ASP A 687 25.11 22.63 37.48
N GLY A 688 23.88 23.17 37.49
CA GLY A 688 23.58 24.55 37.86
C GLY A 688 23.68 25.60 36.74
N LEU A 689 23.90 25.19 35.48
CA LEU A 689 23.87 26.10 34.33
C LEU A 689 22.42 26.38 33.85
N ILE A 690 22.21 27.59 33.31
CA ILE A 690 20.91 28.08 32.81
C ILE A 690 20.69 27.60 31.36
N HIS A 691 19.62 26.84 31.10
CA HIS A 691 19.24 26.34 29.75
C HIS A 691 18.68 27.44 28.83
N ALA A 692 17.97 28.42 29.38
CA ALA A 692 17.45 29.58 28.65
C ALA A 692 17.35 30.79 29.57
N THR A 693 17.78 31.96 29.10
CA THR A 693 17.69 33.19 29.91
C THR A 693 16.24 33.68 29.99
N MET A 694 15.94 34.47 31.03
CA MET A 694 14.62 35.10 31.17
C MET A 694 14.31 36.06 29.99
N GLU A 695 15.34 36.64 29.39
CA GLU A 695 15.23 37.46 28.17
C GLU A 695 14.84 36.62 26.96
N GLN A 696 15.49 35.47 26.72
CA GLN A 696 15.13 34.54 25.64
C GLN A 696 13.70 34.00 25.79
N ILE A 697 13.28 33.72 27.03
CA ILE A 697 11.91 33.30 27.34
C ILE A 697 10.91 34.43 27.06
N ALA A 698 11.26 35.68 27.40
CA ALA A 698 10.42 36.85 27.14
C ALA A 698 10.29 37.10 25.63
N ASP A 699 11.41 37.06 24.90
CA ASP A 699 11.45 37.22 23.45
C ASP A 699 10.62 36.14 22.75
N PHE A 700 10.78 34.88 23.14
CA PHE A 700 9.98 33.78 22.59
C PHE A 700 8.48 34.01 22.76
N LYS A 701 8.06 34.43 23.95
CA LYS A 701 6.66 34.74 24.25
C LYS A 701 6.16 35.91 23.42
N GLU A 702 6.90 37.01 23.35
CA GLU A 702 6.54 38.19 22.55
C GLU A 702 6.36 37.80 21.08
N VAL A 703 7.31 37.04 20.57
CA VAL A 703 7.36 36.59 19.19
C VAL A 703 6.15 35.68 18.87
N ILE A 704 5.86 34.65 19.66
CA ILE A 704 4.64 33.82 19.46
C ILE A 704 3.38 34.68 19.52
N MET A 705 3.29 35.64 20.43
CA MET A 705 2.13 36.52 20.57
C MET A 705 1.97 37.52 19.41
N LYS A 706 3.07 37.96 18.80
CA LYS A 706 3.08 38.98 17.73
C LYS A 706 2.71 38.43 16.35
N TYR A 707 3.12 37.22 16.02
CA TYR A 707 2.95 36.71 14.65
C TYR A 707 1.59 36.05 14.39
N VAL A 708 1.00 36.39 13.25
CA VAL A 708 -0.34 35.92 12.83
C VAL A 708 -0.27 34.68 11.95
N TYR A 709 0.89 34.33 11.37
CA TYR A 709 1.02 33.22 10.42
C TYR A 709 1.69 31.99 11.03
N VAL A 710 1.14 30.81 10.73
CA VAL A 710 1.70 29.48 11.10
C VAL A 710 3.17 29.36 10.72
N CYS A 711 3.52 29.70 9.47
CA CYS A 711 4.89 29.55 8.96
C CYS A 711 5.89 30.29 9.85
N THR A 712 5.50 31.44 10.41
CA THR A 712 6.37 32.20 11.29
C THR A 712 6.52 31.48 12.64
N ILE A 713 5.43 30.98 13.24
CA ILE A 713 5.48 30.20 14.49
C ILE A 713 6.40 28.98 14.35
N PHE A 714 6.34 28.28 13.21
CA PHE A 714 7.27 27.19 12.88
C PHE A 714 8.74 27.65 12.87
N PHE A 715 9.08 28.72 12.14
CA PHE A 715 10.45 29.25 12.09
C PHE A 715 10.96 29.77 13.44
N ILE A 716 10.07 30.07 14.39
CA ILE A 716 10.38 30.53 15.75
C ILE A 716 10.64 29.36 16.70
N LEU A 717 9.88 28.27 16.57
CA LEU A 717 10.08 27.06 17.37
C LEU A 717 11.49 26.49 17.15
N ILE A 718 12.02 26.54 15.93
CA ILE A 718 13.35 26.01 15.58
C ILE A 718 14.51 26.62 16.42
N PRO A 719 14.76 27.94 16.42
CA PRO A 719 15.90 28.53 17.13
C PRO A 719 15.78 28.49 18.66
N VAL A 720 14.57 28.62 19.22
CA VAL A 720 14.39 28.58 20.69
C VAL A 720 14.48 27.16 21.23
N VAL A 721 13.98 26.17 20.48
CA VAL A 721 14.20 24.75 20.80
C VAL A 721 15.67 24.40 20.63
N ARG A 722 16.36 24.83 19.55
CA ARG A 722 17.80 24.61 19.41
C ARG A 722 18.62 25.20 20.55
N LEU A 723 18.22 26.36 21.10
CA LEU A 723 18.85 26.93 22.28
C LEU A 723 18.70 26.04 23.53
N LEU A 724 17.52 25.43 23.72
CA LEU A 724 17.26 24.46 24.79
C LEU A 724 17.94 23.10 24.54
N TRP A 725 18.09 22.69 23.27
CA TRP A 725 18.59 21.38 22.81
C TRP A 725 20.13 21.32 22.71
N ILE A 726 20.80 22.37 22.22
CA ILE A 726 22.27 22.45 22.07
C ILE A 726 23.03 22.28 23.40
N ILE A 727 22.38 22.51 24.54
CA ILE A 727 23.00 22.36 25.87
C ILE A 727 22.83 20.92 26.43
N SER A 728 21.91 20.13 25.85
CA SER A 728 21.70 18.72 26.21
C SER A 728 22.74 17.77 25.60
N GLU A 729 23.30 18.09 24.42
CA GLU A 729 24.34 17.26 23.77
C GLU A 729 25.69 17.26 24.52
N VAL A 730 25.97 18.30 25.31
CA VAL A 730 27.20 18.36 26.14
C VAL A 730 27.20 17.29 27.24
N HIS A 731 26.06 16.65 27.52
CA HIS A 731 25.94 15.54 28.48
C HIS A 731 26.31 14.15 27.89
N CYS A 732 26.52 14.03 26.57
CA CYS A 732 26.97 12.77 25.95
C CYS A 732 28.49 12.66 25.77
N HIS A 733 29.24 13.76 25.96
CA HIS A 733 30.69 13.81 25.71
C HIS A 733 31.55 14.16 26.94
N ALA A 734 30.94 14.34 28.12
CA ALA A 734 31.61 14.50 29.41
C ALA A 734 31.04 13.49 30.40
#